data_AF-A0A6I9ILZ4-F1
#
_entry.id   AF-A0A6I9ILZ4-F1
#
_cell.length_a   1.000
_cell.length_b   1.000
_cell.length_c   1.000
_cell.angle_alpha   90.00
_cell.angle_beta   90.00
_cell.angle_gamma   90.00
#
_symmetry.space_group_name_H-M   'P 1'
#
loop_
_entity.id
_entity.type
_entity.pdbx_description
1 polymer ?
#
loop_
_entity_poly.entity_id
_entity_poly.type
_entity_poly.pdbx_seq_one_letter_code
_entity_poly.pdbx_strand_id
1 'polypeptide(L)'
;MKPPFLLALVVCSVVSTNVKMVSKRNSVDGCIDWSVDLKTYMALAGEPVRVKCALFYSYIRTNYSMAQSTGLRLMWYKNKGDLEEPIIFSEVRMSKEEDSIWFHSAEAQDSGFYTCVLRNSTYCMKVSMSLTVAENESGLCYNSRIRYLEKSEVTKRKEISCPDMDDFKKSDQEPDVVWYKECKPKMWRSIIIQKGNALLIQEVQEEDGGNYTCELKYEGKLVRRTTELKVTALLTDKPPKPLFPMENQPSVIDVQLGKPLNIPCKAFFGFSGESGPMIYWMKGEKFIEELAGHIREGEIRLLKEHLGEKEVELALIFDSVVEADLANYTCHVENRNGRKHASVLLRKKDLIYKIELAGGLGAIFLLLVLLVVIYKCYNIELMLFYRQHFGGDETTDDNKEYDAYLSYTKVDQDTLDCDNPEEEQFALEILPDVLEKHYGYKLFIPERDLIPSGTYIEDLTRCVEQSRRLIIVLTPDYILRRGWSIFELESRLHNMLVSGEIKVILIECTELKGKVNCREVESLKRSIKLLSLIKWKGPKSSKLNSKFWKHLVYEMPTKKKEMLSRCHVLDSAEQGLFGELQPIPSIAMTSTSASLVSSQADLPDFHHSDSMQMRHCCRGYKHEMPTTTLPVPSLGNHHTYCNLPLTLLNGQLPVNNALKDTQEFHRNSSLLPLSSKELSFTSDIW
;
A
#
# COMPACT_ATOMS: atom_id res chain seq x y z
N MET A 1 -51.75 -18.26 54.43
CA MET A 1 -51.39 -19.61 54.95
C MET A 1 -49.87 -19.79 54.91
N LYS A 2 -49.32 -20.78 55.63
CA LYS A 2 -47.90 -21.17 55.64
C LYS A 2 -47.54 -22.04 54.41
N PRO A 3 -46.25 -22.33 54.09
CA PRO A 3 -45.00 -21.74 54.62
C PRO A 3 -43.93 -21.38 53.54
N PRO A 4 -42.99 -20.46 53.84
CA PRO A 4 -41.65 -20.48 53.28
C PRO A 4 -40.72 -21.33 54.17
N PHE A 5 -40.57 -22.63 53.89
CA PHE A 5 -39.73 -23.55 54.70
C PHE A 5 -38.55 -24.19 53.96
N LEU A 6 -38.52 -24.11 52.62
CA LEU A 6 -37.52 -24.82 51.80
C LEU A 6 -36.20 -24.06 51.61
N LEU A 7 -36.20 -22.72 51.56
CA LEU A 7 -34.98 -21.95 51.32
C LEU A 7 -33.97 -22.04 52.48
N ALA A 8 -34.46 -22.07 53.73
CA ALA A 8 -33.61 -22.12 54.92
C ALA A 8 -32.78 -23.41 55.00
N LEU A 9 -33.35 -24.55 54.58
CA LEU A 9 -32.67 -25.85 54.62
C LEU A 9 -31.49 -25.93 53.64
N VAL A 10 -31.57 -25.26 52.49
CA VAL A 10 -30.47 -25.21 51.50
C VAL A 10 -29.32 -24.34 51.99
N VAL A 11 -29.60 -23.20 52.64
CA VAL A 11 -28.55 -22.37 53.25
C VAL A 11 -27.88 -23.10 54.42
N CYS A 12 -28.66 -23.75 55.29
CA CYS A 12 -28.11 -24.56 56.38
C CYS A 12 -27.26 -25.75 55.89
N SER A 13 -27.63 -26.42 54.79
CA SER A 13 -26.83 -27.55 54.29
C SER A 13 -25.48 -27.11 53.73
N VAL A 14 -25.44 -26.02 52.95
CA VAL A 14 -24.20 -25.47 52.36
C VAL A 14 -23.26 -24.89 53.42
N VAL A 15 -23.78 -24.28 54.48
CA VAL A 15 -22.94 -23.88 55.63
C VAL A 15 -22.45 -25.11 56.40
N SER A 16 -23.28 -26.15 56.58
CA SER A 16 -22.90 -27.37 57.31
C SER A 16 -21.86 -28.24 56.59
N THR A 17 -21.77 -28.18 55.26
CA THR A 17 -20.68 -28.84 54.52
C THR A 17 -19.36 -28.06 54.62
N ASN A 18 -19.40 -26.73 54.55
CA ASN A 18 -18.18 -25.90 54.59
C ASN A 18 -17.57 -25.75 55.99
N VAL A 19 -18.36 -25.81 57.07
CA VAL A 19 -17.83 -25.84 58.45
C VAL A 19 -17.15 -27.19 58.79
N LYS A 20 -17.37 -28.24 57.99
CA LYS A 20 -16.87 -29.60 58.26
C LYS A 20 -15.37 -29.82 57.99
N MET A 21 -14.62 -28.78 57.59
CA MET A 21 -13.19 -28.87 57.27
C MET A 21 -12.26 -28.20 58.31
N VAL A 22 -12.78 -27.53 59.36
CA VAL A 22 -11.95 -26.93 60.43
C VAL A 22 -12.46 -27.29 61.83
N SER A 23 -12.51 -28.59 62.16
CA SER A 23 -12.34 -29.08 63.53
C SER A 23 -12.13 -30.60 63.57
N LYS A 24 -10.90 -31.07 63.33
CA LYS A 24 -10.48 -32.43 63.72
C LYS A 24 -9.88 -32.44 65.14
N ARG A 25 -10.56 -31.73 66.06
CA ARG A 25 -10.21 -31.66 67.48
C ARG A 25 -10.81 -32.88 68.18
N ASN A 26 -10.02 -33.51 69.06
CA ASN A 26 -10.27 -34.82 69.69
C ASN A 26 -9.91 -36.03 68.79
N SER A 27 -8.62 -36.31 68.69
CA SER A 27 -8.07 -37.67 68.54
C SER A 27 -6.91 -37.81 69.51
N VAL A 28 -6.78 -38.93 70.22
CA VAL A 28 -5.71 -39.16 71.20
C VAL A 28 -4.38 -39.56 70.53
N ASP A 29 -4.42 -39.96 69.25
CA ASP A 29 -3.25 -40.31 68.44
C ASP A 29 -2.84 -39.21 67.42
N GLY A 30 -3.45 -38.01 67.50
CA GLY A 30 -3.12 -36.88 66.61
C GLY A 30 -2.19 -35.86 67.27
N CYS A 31 -0.97 -35.70 66.75
CA CYS A 31 -0.11 -34.56 67.11
C CYS A 31 -0.65 -33.27 66.45
N ILE A 32 -0.54 -32.12 67.12
CA ILE A 32 -0.94 -30.82 66.54
C ILE A 32 0.10 -30.42 65.49
N ASP A 33 -0.25 -30.57 64.21
CA ASP A 33 0.65 -30.30 63.09
C ASP A 33 0.46 -28.87 62.57
N TRP A 34 1.54 -28.11 62.52
CA TRP A 34 1.60 -26.76 61.94
C TRP A 34 2.06 -26.75 60.47
N SER A 35 2.25 -27.93 59.85
CA SER A 35 2.78 -28.09 58.49
C SER A 35 4.22 -27.55 58.36
N VAL A 36 4.54 -26.85 57.27
CA VAL A 36 5.87 -26.28 56.99
C VAL A 36 5.94 -24.82 57.45
N ASP A 37 7.00 -24.45 58.17
CA ASP A 37 7.27 -23.07 58.57
C ASP A 37 7.69 -22.18 57.38
N LEU A 38 7.46 -20.87 57.51
CA LEU A 38 7.77 -19.90 56.46
C LEU A 38 9.28 -19.64 56.27
N LYS A 39 10.13 -19.94 57.27
CA LYS A 39 11.58 -19.82 57.13
C LYS A 39 12.17 -21.06 56.44
N THR A 40 12.63 -20.86 55.22
CA THR A 40 13.48 -21.81 54.51
C THR A 40 14.95 -21.65 54.94
N TYR A 41 15.64 -22.77 55.10
CA TYR A 41 17.09 -22.82 55.35
C TYR A 41 17.80 -23.18 54.05
N MET A 42 18.88 -22.46 53.75
CA MET A 42 19.62 -22.58 52.48
C MET A 42 21.13 -22.62 52.75
N ALA A 43 21.83 -23.55 52.11
CA ALA A 43 23.29 -23.71 52.23
C ALA A 43 23.88 -24.29 50.94
N LEU A 44 25.18 -24.06 50.72
CA LEU A 44 25.94 -24.80 49.70
C LEU A 44 26.48 -26.12 50.27
N ALA A 45 26.68 -27.10 49.40
CA ALA A 45 27.29 -28.38 49.79
C ALA A 45 28.69 -28.17 50.38
N GLY A 46 28.96 -28.81 51.51
CA GLY A 46 30.18 -28.67 52.31
C GLY A 46 30.11 -27.60 53.40
N GLU A 47 29.15 -26.68 53.36
CA GLU A 47 29.00 -25.62 54.38
C GLU A 47 28.41 -26.13 55.71
N PRO A 48 28.65 -25.43 56.84
CA PRO A 48 27.88 -25.60 58.05
C PRO A 48 26.51 -24.91 57.96
N VAL A 49 25.46 -25.52 58.54
CA VAL A 49 24.13 -24.90 58.67
C VAL A 49 23.43 -25.36 59.95
N ARG A 50 22.73 -24.44 60.62
CA ARG A 50 21.93 -24.68 61.83
C ARG A 50 20.44 -24.55 61.53
N VAL A 51 19.68 -25.61 61.76
CA VAL A 51 18.21 -25.62 61.63
C VAL A 51 17.59 -25.57 63.03
N LYS A 52 16.93 -24.46 63.37
CA LYS A 52 16.25 -24.25 64.67
C LYS A 52 14.80 -24.72 64.59
N CYS A 53 14.28 -25.32 65.65
CA CYS A 53 12.89 -25.77 65.69
C CYS A 53 11.92 -24.57 65.77
N ALA A 54 11.12 -24.37 64.72
CA ALA A 54 10.27 -23.19 64.57
C ALA A 54 9.24 -22.98 65.69
N LEU A 55 8.90 -24.04 66.43
CA LEU A 55 8.09 -23.94 67.64
C LEU A 55 8.61 -22.82 68.57
N PHE A 56 9.90 -22.82 68.88
CA PHE A 56 10.48 -21.96 69.93
C PHE A 56 10.64 -20.49 69.54
N TYR A 57 10.64 -20.15 68.24
CA TYR A 57 10.75 -18.76 67.77
C TYR A 57 9.45 -18.20 67.17
N SER A 58 8.44 -19.03 66.89
CA SER A 58 7.20 -18.62 66.21
C SER A 58 5.92 -19.06 66.95
N TYR A 59 5.79 -20.36 67.25
CA TYR A 59 4.49 -20.95 67.66
C TYR A 59 4.28 -21.04 69.18
N ILE A 60 5.33 -21.08 70.00
CA ILE A 60 5.25 -21.11 71.47
C ILE A 60 6.14 -20.05 72.12
N ARG A 61 5.66 -19.46 73.22
CA ARG A 61 6.38 -18.43 74.00
C ARG A 61 7.39 -19.00 75.01
N THR A 62 7.60 -20.31 75.02
CA THR A 62 8.36 -21.02 76.06
C THR A 62 9.66 -21.56 75.47
N ASN A 63 10.80 -21.03 75.89
CA ASN A 63 12.12 -21.47 75.42
C ASN A 63 12.37 -22.96 75.71
N TYR A 64 13.26 -23.58 74.94
CA TYR A 64 13.59 -25.02 75.00
C TYR A 64 13.87 -25.55 76.42
N SER A 65 14.69 -24.85 77.21
CA SER A 65 15.00 -25.22 78.59
C SER A 65 13.78 -25.27 79.52
N MET A 66 12.78 -24.40 79.27
CA MET A 66 11.53 -24.36 80.04
C MET A 66 10.51 -25.41 79.55
N ALA A 67 10.54 -25.77 78.26
CA ALA A 67 9.81 -26.94 77.76
C ALA A 67 10.40 -28.25 78.35
N GLN A 68 11.73 -28.35 78.41
CA GLN A 68 12.43 -29.50 78.98
C GLN A 68 12.16 -29.66 80.49
N SER A 69 12.18 -28.56 81.27
CA SER A 69 11.87 -28.60 82.70
C SER A 69 10.40 -28.91 83.02
N THR A 70 9.48 -28.64 82.09
CA THR A 70 8.06 -29.06 82.17
C THR A 70 7.79 -30.46 81.60
N GLY A 71 8.85 -31.21 81.28
CA GLY A 71 8.76 -32.63 80.89
C GLY A 71 8.43 -32.88 79.41
N LEU A 72 8.38 -31.83 78.57
CA LEU A 72 8.24 -31.99 77.12
C LEU A 72 9.56 -32.46 76.51
N ARG A 73 9.50 -33.45 75.61
CA ARG A 73 10.65 -33.99 74.89
C ARG A 73 10.64 -33.51 73.45
N LEU A 74 11.75 -32.89 73.02
CA LEU A 74 11.98 -32.50 71.63
C LEU A 74 12.62 -33.66 70.84
N MET A 75 11.88 -34.19 69.89
CA MET A 75 12.29 -35.21 68.93
C MET A 75 12.37 -34.59 67.52
N TRP A 76 13.11 -35.23 66.62
CA TRP A 76 13.33 -34.74 65.27
C TRP A 76 13.21 -35.88 64.26
N TYR A 77 12.53 -35.60 63.15
CA TYR A 77 12.28 -36.53 62.05
C TYR A 77 12.69 -35.87 60.72
N LYS A 78 13.16 -36.66 59.76
CA LYS A 78 13.33 -36.23 58.37
C LYS A 78 12.23 -36.89 57.54
N ASN A 79 11.50 -36.10 56.76
CA ASN A 79 10.54 -36.66 55.82
C ASN A 79 11.26 -37.14 54.53
N LYS A 80 11.00 -38.40 54.14
CA LYS A 80 11.42 -39.00 52.86
C LYS A 80 10.16 -39.35 52.05
N GLY A 81 9.66 -38.39 51.27
CA GLY A 81 8.40 -38.54 50.54
C GLY A 81 7.20 -38.44 51.47
N ASP A 82 6.57 -39.59 51.76
CA ASP A 82 5.40 -39.70 52.64
C ASP A 82 5.74 -40.30 54.03
N LEU A 83 7.03 -40.58 54.32
CA LEU A 83 7.48 -41.28 55.53
C LEU A 83 8.38 -40.38 56.42
N GLU A 84 7.93 -40.14 57.65
CA GLU A 84 8.70 -39.46 58.69
C GLU A 84 9.63 -40.44 59.42
N GLU A 85 10.91 -40.47 59.06
CA GLU A 85 11.93 -41.27 59.75
C GLU A 85 12.57 -40.49 60.92
N PRO A 86 12.79 -41.09 62.10
CA PRO A 86 13.52 -40.45 63.19
C PRO A 86 14.99 -40.25 62.83
N ILE A 87 15.55 -39.08 63.16
CA ILE A 87 16.92 -38.73 62.77
C ILE A 87 17.94 -39.45 63.66
N ILE A 88 18.85 -40.20 63.03
CA ILE A 88 20.04 -40.77 63.65
C ILE A 88 21.15 -39.72 63.60
N PHE A 89 21.42 -39.08 64.74
CA PHE A 89 22.51 -38.10 64.86
C PHE A 89 23.88 -38.77 64.82
N SER A 90 24.88 -38.05 64.33
CA SER A 90 26.26 -38.51 64.19
C SER A 90 27.20 -37.36 64.55
N GLU A 91 27.93 -37.51 65.65
CA GLU A 91 28.72 -36.46 66.31
C GLU A 91 29.74 -35.76 65.39
N VAL A 92 30.14 -36.40 64.29
CA VAL A 92 31.10 -35.87 63.31
C VAL A 92 30.45 -34.99 62.24
N ARG A 93 29.16 -35.20 61.91
CA ARG A 93 28.50 -34.54 60.77
C ARG A 93 27.19 -33.83 61.11
N MET A 94 26.35 -34.44 61.94
CA MET A 94 25.02 -33.93 62.28
C MET A 94 24.76 -34.09 63.78
N SER A 95 24.92 -33.00 64.54
CA SER A 95 24.69 -32.95 65.99
C SER A 95 23.28 -32.40 66.30
N LYS A 96 22.80 -32.68 67.52
CA LYS A 96 21.62 -32.03 68.09
C LYS A 96 22.07 -31.14 69.24
N GLU A 97 21.86 -29.83 69.10
CA GLU A 97 22.20 -28.84 70.12
C GLU A 97 20.94 -28.08 70.54
N GLU A 98 20.57 -28.23 71.80
CA GLU A 98 19.38 -27.62 72.41
C GLU A 98 18.09 -27.81 71.56
N ASP A 99 17.61 -26.72 70.97
CA ASP A 99 16.41 -26.59 70.16
C ASP A 99 16.65 -26.85 68.65
N SER A 100 17.86 -27.23 68.26
CA SER A 100 18.36 -27.16 66.89
C SER A 100 19.14 -28.41 66.44
N ILE A 101 19.23 -28.58 65.13
CA ILE A 101 20.17 -29.51 64.47
C ILE A 101 21.27 -28.68 63.85
N TRP A 102 22.53 -29.06 64.08
CA TRP A 102 23.64 -28.58 63.26
C TRP A 102 24.05 -29.64 62.26
N PHE A 103 24.30 -29.19 61.05
CA PHE A 103 25.07 -29.91 60.04
C PHE A 103 26.43 -29.22 60.02
N HIS A 104 27.48 -29.87 60.54
CA HIS A 104 28.84 -29.33 60.42
C HIS A 104 29.36 -29.43 58.99
N SER A 105 28.77 -30.33 58.18
CA SER A 105 28.97 -30.44 56.74
C SER A 105 27.65 -30.87 56.08
N ALA A 106 26.99 -29.93 55.41
CA ALA A 106 25.79 -30.19 54.63
C ALA A 106 26.12 -30.91 53.31
N GLU A 107 25.32 -31.90 52.94
CA GLU A 107 25.41 -32.63 51.67
C GLU A 107 24.14 -32.39 50.85
N ALA A 108 24.19 -32.49 49.52
CA ALA A 108 22.99 -32.30 48.67
C ALA A 108 21.82 -33.23 49.07
N GLN A 109 22.15 -34.42 49.58
CA GLN A 109 21.21 -35.42 50.12
C GLN A 109 20.55 -35.01 51.45
N ASP A 110 21.08 -34.02 52.16
CA ASP A 110 20.43 -33.44 53.34
C ASP A 110 19.22 -32.59 52.98
N SER A 111 19.04 -32.19 51.71
CA SER A 111 17.82 -31.48 51.28
C SER A 111 16.54 -32.23 51.68
N GLY A 112 15.50 -31.49 52.11
CA GLY A 112 14.21 -32.03 52.52
C GLY A 112 13.59 -31.31 53.72
N PHE A 113 12.53 -31.89 54.27
CA PHE A 113 11.81 -31.34 55.42
C PHE A 113 12.23 -32.00 56.73
N TYR A 114 12.51 -31.18 57.72
CA TYR A 114 12.96 -31.57 59.06
C TYR A 114 11.87 -31.22 60.07
N THR A 115 11.16 -32.24 60.54
CA THR A 115 10.02 -32.08 61.45
C THR A 115 10.50 -32.13 62.90
N CYS A 116 10.39 -31.01 63.63
CA CYS A 116 10.58 -31.03 65.07
C CYS A 116 9.25 -31.31 65.80
N VAL A 117 9.27 -32.27 66.73
CA VAL A 117 8.10 -32.76 67.46
C VAL A 117 8.33 -32.57 68.95
N LEU A 118 7.47 -31.78 69.61
CA LEU A 118 7.53 -31.52 71.03
C LEU A 118 6.38 -32.26 71.73
N ARG A 119 6.71 -33.31 72.51
CA ARG A 119 5.71 -34.25 73.06
C ARG A 119 5.89 -34.54 74.56
N ASN A 120 4.78 -34.64 75.27
CA ASN A 120 4.61 -35.22 76.60
C ASN A 120 3.44 -36.24 76.54
N SER A 121 3.03 -36.84 77.66
CA SER A 121 1.97 -37.85 77.71
C SER A 121 0.60 -37.37 77.20
N THR A 122 0.26 -36.10 77.45
CA THR A 122 -1.05 -35.50 77.12
C THR A 122 -0.98 -34.39 76.06
N TYR A 123 0.21 -34.04 75.59
CA TYR A 123 0.43 -32.92 74.68
C TYR A 123 1.42 -33.30 73.57
N CYS A 124 1.11 -32.97 72.33
CA CYS A 124 1.99 -33.17 71.18
C CYS A 124 1.77 -32.05 70.17
N MET A 125 2.84 -31.38 69.75
CA MET A 125 2.83 -30.47 68.61
C MET A 125 4.04 -30.72 67.72
N LYS A 126 3.90 -30.46 66.41
CA LYS A 126 5.00 -30.57 65.44
C LYS A 126 4.95 -29.48 64.37
N VAL A 127 6.11 -29.16 63.80
CA VAL A 127 6.27 -28.27 62.65
C VAL A 127 7.50 -28.69 61.85
N SER A 128 7.47 -28.45 60.54
CA SER A 128 8.52 -28.87 59.60
C SER A 128 9.29 -27.65 59.08
N MET A 129 10.62 -27.68 59.15
CA MET A 129 11.46 -26.66 58.52
C MET A 129 12.01 -27.21 57.21
N SER A 130 12.00 -26.39 56.16
CA SER A 130 12.55 -26.77 54.85
C SER A 130 14.05 -26.46 54.80
N LEU A 131 14.87 -27.44 54.44
CA LEU A 131 16.30 -27.28 54.17
C LEU A 131 16.60 -27.60 52.70
N THR A 132 17.24 -26.66 51.99
CA THR A 132 17.73 -26.84 50.63
C THR A 132 19.24 -26.73 50.61
N VAL A 133 19.92 -27.82 50.23
CA VAL A 133 21.38 -27.86 50.05
C VAL A 133 21.70 -28.06 48.58
N ALA A 134 22.47 -27.15 47.99
CA ALA A 134 22.80 -27.17 46.57
C ALA A 134 24.31 -27.13 46.32
N GLU A 135 24.75 -27.75 45.22
CA GLU A 135 26.13 -27.60 44.73
C GLU A 135 26.26 -26.35 43.86
N ASN A 136 27.46 -25.76 43.82
CA ASN A 136 27.75 -24.62 42.96
C ASN A 136 27.46 -24.93 41.47
N GLU A 137 26.88 -23.98 40.75
CA GLU A 137 26.78 -24.08 39.30
C GLU A 137 28.16 -23.96 38.64
N SER A 138 28.36 -24.64 37.51
CA SER A 138 29.68 -24.79 36.87
C SER A 138 30.26 -23.44 36.44
N GLY A 139 31.35 -23.02 37.10
CA GLY A 139 31.99 -21.71 36.88
C GLY A 139 31.43 -20.57 37.75
N LEU A 140 30.49 -20.85 38.65
CA LEU A 140 29.92 -19.90 39.60
C LEU A 140 30.28 -20.26 41.06
N CYS A 141 30.12 -19.28 41.94
CA CYS A 141 30.35 -19.35 43.39
C CYS A 141 29.05 -19.54 44.20
N TYR A 142 27.93 -19.73 43.50
CA TYR A 142 26.59 -19.87 44.05
C TYR A 142 25.77 -20.88 43.23
N ASN A 143 24.54 -21.14 43.65
CA ASN A 143 23.53 -21.87 42.89
C ASN A 143 22.28 -21.00 42.74
N SER A 144 21.72 -20.93 41.53
CA SER A 144 20.66 -20.01 41.13
C SER A 144 19.32 -20.29 41.83
N ARG A 145 19.16 -21.45 42.48
CA ARG A 145 17.97 -21.85 43.25
C ARG A 145 17.96 -21.37 44.70
N ILE A 146 19.12 -21.02 45.28
CA ILE A 146 19.25 -20.66 46.71
C ILE A 146 19.77 -19.23 46.93
N ARG A 147 19.67 -18.38 45.91
CA ARG A 147 20.00 -16.96 46.00
C ARG A 147 18.82 -16.15 46.52
N TYR A 148 19.11 -15.17 47.37
CA TYR A 148 18.14 -14.20 47.86
C TYR A 148 17.84 -13.20 46.74
N LEU A 149 16.63 -12.64 46.72
CA LEU A 149 16.22 -11.64 45.72
C LEU A 149 15.91 -10.32 46.43
N GLU A 150 16.63 -9.28 46.08
CA GLU A 150 16.37 -7.91 46.55
C GLU A 150 16.11 -6.96 45.38
N LYS A 151 15.33 -5.91 45.65
CA LYS A 151 15.02 -4.85 44.70
C LYS A 151 15.54 -3.51 45.22
N SER A 152 15.90 -2.63 44.30
CA SER A 152 16.14 -1.21 44.58
C SER A 152 15.76 -0.37 43.38
N GLU A 153 15.20 0.81 43.64
CA GLU A 153 15.08 1.84 42.61
C GLU A 153 16.45 2.49 42.35
N VAL A 154 16.67 3.00 41.13
CA VAL A 154 17.79 3.91 40.82
C VAL A 154 17.75 5.17 41.69
N THR A 155 18.90 5.83 41.84
CA THR A 155 19.20 7.02 42.65
C THR A 155 18.86 6.96 44.14
N LYS A 156 18.14 5.94 44.61
CA LYS A 156 17.96 5.67 46.04
C LYS A 156 19.20 5.01 46.64
N ARG A 157 19.35 5.14 47.97
CA ARG A 157 20.31 4.36 48.76
C ARG A 157 19.82 2.92 48.93
N LYS A 158 20.75 1.97 48.91
CA LYS A 158 20.49 0.55 49.15
C LYS A 158 21.55 -0.03 50.07
N GLU A 159 21.12 -0.71 51.11
CA GLU A 159 21.97 -1.54 51.97
C GLU A 159 21.68 -3.00 51.63
N ILE A 160 22.72 -3.79 51.34
CA ILE A 160 22.66 -5.23 51.10
C ILE A 160 23.36 -5.91 52.28
N SER A 161 22.60 -6.55 53.16
CA SER A 161 23.13 -7.26 54.32
C SER A 161 23.42 -8.71 53.96
N CYS A 162 24.53 -9.27 54.43
CA CYS A 162 24.79 -10.70 54.28
C CYS A 162 23.78 -11.51 55.14
N PRO A 163 22.87 -12.32 54.54
CA PRO A 163 21.74 -12.92 55.24
C PRO A 163 22.13 -14.16 56.07
N ASP A 164 21.31 -14.50 57.06
CA ASP A 164 21.45 -15.70 57.90
C ASP A 164 22.85 -15.89 58.52
N MET A 165 23.47 -14.78 58.95
CA MET A 165 24.82 -14.75 59.55
C MET A 165 24.85 -14.87 61.08
N ASP A 166 23.71 -14.77 61.76
CA ASP A 166 23.65 -14.64 63.23
C ASP A 166 24.29 -15.82 63.98
N ASP A 167 24.12 -17.04 63.48
CA ASP A 167 24.67 -18.27 64.07
C ASP A 167 26.18 -18.44 63.85
N PHE A 168 26.81 -17.61 63.00
CA PHE A 168 28.25 -17.67 62.71
C PHE A 168 29.07 -16.58 63.44
N LYS A 169 28.42 -15.65 64.14
CA LYS A 169 29.10 -14.57 64.86
C LYS A 169 29.78 -15.09 66.13
N LYS A 170 31.09 -14.87 66.26
CA LYS A 170 31.85 -15.15 67.50
C LYS A 170 31.93 -13.89 68.38
N SER A 171 32.05 -14.10 69.70
CA SER A 171 31.84 -13.09 70.75
C SER A 171 32.41 -11.71 70.43
N ASP A 172 31.54 -10.69 70.42
CA ASP A 172 31.78 -9.24 70.24
C ASP A 172 32.62 -8.75 69.05
N GLN A 173 33.24 -9.64 68.27
CA GLN A 173 33.96 -9.28 67.06
C GLN A 173 33.00 -9.20 65.87
N GLU A 174 33.15 -8.18 65.01
CA GLU A 174 32.44 -8.16 63.72
C GLU A 174 33.02 -9.26 62.80
N PRO A 175 32.16 -10.01 62.08
CA PRO A 175 32.63 -11.04 61.17
C PRO A 175 33.36 -10.40 59.98
N ASP A 176 34.55 -10.91 59.67
CA ASP A 176 35.32 -10.51 58.49
C ASP A 176 34.66 -11.12 57.24
N VAL A 177 33.86 -10.29 56.55
CA VAL A 177 33.05 -10.68 55.40
C VAL A 177 33.66 -10.09 54.13
N VAL A 178 33.99 -10.93 53.16
CA VAL A 178 34.50 -10.51 51.85
C VAL A 178 33.36 -10.49 50.82
N TRP A 179 33.19 -9.37 50.12
CA TRP A 179 32.15 -9.22 49.09
C TRP A 179 32.71 -9.36 47.66
N TYR A 180 31.96 -10.08 46.83
CA TYR A 180 32.22 -10.35 45.41
C TYR A 180 31.02 -9.88 44.58
N LYS A 181 31.26 -9.47 43.32
CA LYS A 181 30.18 -9.25 42.32
C LYS A 181 30.40 -10.15 41.12
N GLU A 182 29.35 -10.84 40.67
CA GLU A 182 29.42 -11.90 39.65
C GLU A 182 30.55 -12.91 39.91
N CYS A 183 30.68 -13.34 41.18
CA CYS A 183 31.70 -14.27 41.66
C CYS A 183 33.16 -13.85 41.44
N LYS A 184 33.41 -12.55 41.23
CA LYS A 184 34.75 -11.97 41.07
C LYS A 184 34.99 -10.90 42.13
N PRO A 185 36.23 -10.76 42.65
CA PRO A 185 36.60 -9.58 43.44
C PRO A 185 36.42 -8.33 42.57
N LYS A 186 35.68 -7.34 43.07
CA LYS A 186 35.49 -6.04 42.38
C LYS A 186 36.02 -4.94 43.30
N MET A 187 36.81 -4.02 42.75
CA MET A 187 37.10 -2.76 43.43
C MET A 187 35.84 -1.91 43.43
N TRP A 188 35.29 -1.65 44.61
CA TRP A 188 34.09 -0.84 44.80
C TRP A 188 34.35 0.63 44.46
N ARG A 189 33.38 1.29 43.80
CA ARG A 189 33.42 2.75 43.60
C ARG A 189 33.18 3.47 44.92
N SER A 190 33.69 4.69 45.07
CA SER A 190 33.71 5.44 46.34
C SER A 190 32.36 5.64 47.04
N ILE A 191 31.24 5.56 46.32
CA ILE A 191 29.88 5.65 46.88
C ILE A 191 29.30 4.30 47.34
N ILE A 192 30.08 3.22 47.26
CA ILE A 192 29.77 1.90 47.81
C ILE A 192 30.68 1.67 49.01
N ILE A 193 30.09 1.57 50.20
CA ILE A 193 30.79 1.51 51.47
C ILE A 193 30.43 0.19 52.16
N GLN A 194 31.43 -0.64 52.43
CA GLN A 194 31.24 -1.80 53.32
C GLN A 194 31.18 -1.33 54.78
N LYS A 195 30.23 -1.86 55.54
CA LYS A 195 30.01 -1.57 56.96
C LYS A 195 29.66 -2.87 57.68
N GLY A 196 30.63 -3.44 58.39
CA GLY A 196 30.48 -4.77 59.00
C GLY A 196 30.12 -5.83 57.96
N ASN A 197 29.02 -6.56 58.20
CA ASN A 197 28.48 -7.59 57.30
C ASN A 197 27.57 -7.06 56.17
N ALA A 198 27.48 -5.74 55.95
CA ALA A 198 26.61 -5.12 54.96
C ALA A 198 27.38 -4.24 53.96
N LEU A 199 26.83 -4.12 52.75
CA LEU A 199 27.35 -3.29 51.65
C LEU A 199 26.34 -2.18 51.33
N LEU A 200 26.69 -0.94 51.65
CA LEU A 200 25.87 0.25 51.49
C LEU A 200 26.21 0.99 50.19
N ILE A 201 25.31 0.93 49.22
CA ILE A 201 25.31 1.74 48.00
C ILE A 201 24.58 3.05 48.32
N GLN A 202 25.27 4.20 48.29
CA GLN A 202 24.64 5.50 48.59
C GLN A 202 23.67 5.95 47.50
N GLU A 203 24.01 5.69 46.23
CA GLU A 203 23.20 6.00 45.05
C GLU A 203 23.29 4.82 44.07
N VAL A 204 22.15 4.16 43.84
CA VAL A 204 22.04 2.98 42.96
C VAL A 204 21.95 3.38 41.49
N GLN A 205 22.73 2.71 40.66
CA GLN A 205 22.78 2.86 39.20
C GLN A 205 22.39 1.54 38.51
N GLU A 206 22.08 1.55 37.21
CA GLU A 206 21.76 0.31 36.47
C GLU A 206 22.90 -0.72 36.53
N GLU A 207 24.16 -0.28 36.52
CA GLU A 207 25.35 -1.15 36.69
C GLU A 207 25.46 -1.84 38.07
N ASP A 208 24.63 -1.44 39.04
CA ASP A 208 24.50 -2.15 40.32
C ASP A 208 23.60 -3.39 40.21
N GLY A 209 22.82 -3.57 39.15
CA GLY A 209 22.10 -4.82 38.91
C GLY A 209 23.05 -6.03 38.86
N GLY A 210 22.64 -7.17 39.43
CA GLY A 210 23.44 -8.40 39.40
C GLY A 210 23.57 -9.12 40.75
N ASN A 211 24.46 -10.11 40.82
CA ASN A 211 24.63 -11.03 41.94
C ASN A 211 25.79 -10.57 42.85
N TYR A 212 25.46 -10.26 44.11
CA TYR A 212 26.40 -9.91 45.17
C TYR A 212 26.57 -11.13 46.09
N THR A 213 27.78 -11.65 46.19
CA THR A 213 28.11 -12.78 47.08
C THR A 213 28.94 -12.29 48.24
N CYS A 214 28.49 -12.52 49.47
CA CYS A 214 29.32 -12.41 50.66
C CYS A 214 29.94 -13.77 51.00
N GLU A 215 31.19 -13.77 51.44
CA GLU A 215 31.93 -14.93 51.96
C GLU A 215 32.40 -14.65 53.39
N LEU A 216 32.18 -15.61 54.30
CA LEU A 216 32.63 -15.58 55.69
C LEU A 216 33.43 -16.86 55.99
N LYS A 217 34.51 -16.75 56.77
CA LYS A 217 35.28 -17.91 57.25
C LYS A 217 34.84 -18.32 58.66
N TYR A 218 34.21 -19.49 58.79
CA TYR A 218 33.77 -20.06 60.06
C TYR A 218 34.40 -21.45 60.27
N GLU A 219 35.18 -21.59 61.35
CA GLU A 219 35.78 -22.87 61.80
C GLU A 219 36.56 -23.62 60.71
N GLY A 220 37.33 -22.86 59.92
CA GLY A 220 38.13 -23.37 58.81
C GLY A 220 37.36 -23.56 57.51
N LYS A 221 36.04 -23.59 57.55
CA LYS A 221 35.16 -23.60 56.37
C LYS A 221 34.85 -22.18 55.87
N LEU A 222 34.40 -22.11 54.63
CA LEU A 222 33.86 -20.90 54.01
C LEU A 222 32.35 -21.03 53.92
N VAL A 223 31.63 -19.95 54.21
CA VAL A 223 30.17 -19.84 54.14
C VAL A 223 29.84 -18.71 53.19
N ARG A 224 29.01 -18.96 52.17
CA ARG A 224 28.63 -17.97 51.15
C ARG A 224 27.14 -17.76 51.09
N ARG A 225 26.72 -16.50 50.93
CA ARG A 225 25.33 -16.15 50.61
C ARG A 225 25.32 -15.18 49.44
N THR A 226 24.36 -15.35 48.54
CA THR A 226 24.28 -14.55 47.31
C THR A 226 22.93 -13.88 47.19
N THR A 227 22.94 -12.58 46.96
CA THR A 227 21.75 -11.77 46.71
C THR A 227 21.77 -11.27 45.26
N GLU A 228 20.73 -11.59 44.50
CA GLU A 228 20.42 -10.94 43.22
C GLU A 228 19.80 -9.57 43.51
N LEU A 229 20.52 -8.49 43.22
CA LEU A 229 19.95 -7.13 43.22
C LEU A 229 19.33 -6.85 41.85
N LYS A 230 18.01 -6.66 41.82
CA LYS A 230 17.30 -6.11 40.65
C LYS A 230 17.10 -4.61 40.81
N VAL A 231 17.70 -3.85 39.90
CA VAL A 231 17.54 -2.40 39.83
C VAL A 231 16.29 -2.07 39.00
N THR A 232 15.46 -1.16 39.50
CA THR A 232 14.26 -0.67 38.84
C THR A 232 14.31 0.85 38.65
N ALA A 233 13.44 1.38 37.79
CA ALA A 233 13.22 2.81 37.67
C ALA A 233 12.65 3.37 38.98
N LEU A 234 12.68 4.69 39.13
CA LEU A 234 12.01 5.37 40.24
C LEU A 234 10.49 5.12 40.19
N LEU A 235 9.89 5.00 41.37
CA LEU A 235 8.46 4.80 41.54
C LEU A 235 7.65 5.92 40.87
N THR A 236 6.89 5.60 39.83
CA THR A 236 6.34 6.61 38.92
C THR A 236 5.31 7.54 39.58
N ASP A 237 5.40 8.83 39.23
CA ASP A 237 4.51 9.91 39.63
C ASP A 237 3.32 10.10 38.68
N LYS A 238 3.39 9.53 37.47
CA LYS A 238 2.48 9.81 36.35
C LYS A 238 1.51 8.65 36.06
N PRO A 239 0.34 8.93 35.47
CA PRO A 239 -0.54 7.89 34.92
C PRO A 239 0.08 7.25 33.66
N PRO A 240 -0.39 6.07 33.23
CA PRO A 240 0.13 5.42 32.03
C PRO A 240 -0.17 6.22 30.76
N LYS A 241 0.67 6.07 29.74
CA LYS A 241 0.56 6.80 28.47
C LYS A 241 0.09 5.88 27.34
N PRO A 242 -1.10 6.09 26.75
CA PRO A 242 -1.47 5.40 25.51
C PRO A 242 -0.56 5.89 24.37
N LEU A 243 -0.02 4.95 23.61
CA LEU A 243 0.85 5.17 22.45
C LEU A 243 0.06 5.04 21.14
N PHE A 244 -0.85 4.08 21.08
CA PHE A 244 -1.81 3.89 19.99
C PHE A 244 -3.08 3.20 20.54
N PRO A 245 -4.31 3.67 20.26
CA PRO A 245 -4.64 4.98 19.72
C PRO A 245 -4.02 6.13 20.53
N MET A 246 -3.91 7.31 19.93
CA MET A 246 -3.35 8.50 20.61
C MET A 246 -4.44 9.24 21.39
N GLU A 247 -4.16 9.65 22.64
CA GLU A 247 -5.11 10.38 23.51
C GLU A 247 -5.68 11.63 22.82
N ASN A 248 -4.81 12.45 22.21
CA ASN A 248 -5.19 13.74 21.64
C ASN A 248 -5.85 13.68 20.25
N GLN A 249 -5.94 12.50 19.62
CA GLN A 249 -6.45 12.37 18.25
C GLN A 249 -7.18 11.04 18.04
N PRO A 250 -8.53 11.05 17.88
CA PRO A 250 -9.28 9.82 17.65
C PRO A 250 -8.85 9.16 16.35
N SER A 251 -8.40 7.91 16.44
CA SER A 251 -7.87 7.16 15.31
C SER A 251 -9.02 6.56 14.50
N VAL A 252 -9.23 7.02 13.26
CA VAL A 252 -10.27 6.48 12.38
C VAL A 252 -9.73 5.26 11.65
N ILE A 253 -10.44 4.14 11.70
CA ILE A 253 -10.09 2.90 10.99
C ILE A 253 -11.21 2.57 10.00
N ASP A 254 -10.87 2.53 8.71
CA ASP A 254 -11.78 2.16 7.63
C ASP A 254 -11.88 0.64 7.48
N VAL A 255 -13.05 0.09 7.83
CA VAL A 255 -13.31 -1.36 7.95
C VAL A 255 -14.17 -1.90 6.80
N GLN A 256 -13.96 -3.18 6.46
CA GLN A 256 -14.81 -3.92 5.53
C GLN A 256 -15.69 -4.90 6.32
N LEU A 257 -17.00 -4.84 6.06
CA LEU A 257 -17.98 -5.70 6.73
C LEU A 257 -17.74 -7.18 6.39
N GLY A 258 -18.06 -8.07 7.32
CA GLY A 258 -17.93 -9.52 7.18
C GLY A 258 -16.48 -10.05 7.23
N LYS A 259 -15.47 -9.20 7.46
CA LYS A 259 -14.07 -9.60 7.65
C LYS A 259 -13.65 -9.50 9.12
N PRO A 260 -12.70 -10.34 9.58
CA PRO A 260 -12.09 -10.17 10.90
C PRO A 260 -11.29 -8.87 10.97
N LEU A 261 -11.17 -8.32 12.18
CA LEU A 261 -10.43 -7.10 12.48
C LEU A 261 -9.75 -7.22 13.85
N ASN A 262 -8.46 -6.87 13.92
CA ASN A 262 -7.73 -6.77 15.17
C ASN A 262 -7.24 -5.32 15.35
N ILE A 263 -7.60 -4.69 16.47
CA ILE A 263 -7.22 -3.32 16.82
C ILE A 263 -6.30 -3.38 18.04
N PRO A 264 -4.98 -3.16 17.90
CA PRO A 264 -4.10 -3.11 19.05
C PRO A 264 -4.34 -1.82 19.85
N CYS A 265 -4.37 -1.91 21.18
CA CYS A 265 -4.04 -0.78 22.04
C CYS A 265 -2.62 -0.98 22.59
N LYS A 266 -1.74 -0.01 22.39
CA LYS A 266 -0.36 0.00 22.89
C LYS A 266 -0.22 1.09 23.94
N ALA A 267 0.39 0.77 25.07
CA ALA A 267 0.57 1.72 26.15
C ALA A 267 1.88 1.52 26.93
N PHE A 268 2.38 2.62 27.47
CA PHE A 268 3.57 2.66 28.32
C PHE A 268 3.17 2.88 29.79
N PHE A 269 3.67 2.01 30.65
CA PHE A 269 3.50 2.03 32.10
C PHE A 269 4.87 2.26 32.76
N GLY A 270 5.06 3.43 33.37
CA GLY A 270 6.20 3.67 34.25
C GLY A 270 6.14 2.79 35.50
N PHE A 271 7.28 2.58 36.16
CA PHE A 271 7.41 1.59 37.24
C PHE A 271 6.45 1.88 38.42
N SER A 272 5.47 0.98 38.62
CA SER A 272 4.43 1.10 39.65
C SER A 272 4.59 0.10 40.81
N GLY A 273 5.74 -0.55 40.94
CA GLY A 273 5.97 -1.63 41.91
C GLY A 273 5.57 -2.99 41.33
N GLU A 274 4.92 -3.84 42.14
CA GLU A 274 4.53 -5.21 41.73
C GLU A 274 3.13 -5.29 41.10
N SER A 275 2.38 -4.18 41.07
CA SER A 275 1.11 -4.08 40.36
C SER A 275 1.27 -4.34 38.86
N GLY A 276 0.44 -5.22 38.30
CA GLY A 276 0.34 -5.42 36.86
C GLY A 276 -0.20 -4.19 36.12
N PRO A 277 0.07 -4.06 34.81
CA PRO A 277 -0.46 -2.97 33.99
C PRO A 277 -1.97 -3.16 33.76
N MET A 278 -2.80 -2.22 34.24
CA MET A 278 -4.24 -2.24 33.97
C MET A 278 -4.53 -1.57 32.62
N ILE A 279 -4.92 -2.36 31.63
CA ILE A 279 -5.29 -1.96 30.28
C ILE A 279 -6.53 -2.77 29.87
N TYR A 280 -7.54 -2.10 29.30
CA TYR A 280 -8.81 -2.70 28.88
C TYR A 280 -9.53 -1.83 27.83
N TRP A 281 -10.42 -2.43 27.05
CA TRP A 281 -11.29 -1.76 26.09
C TRP A 281 -12.72 -1.55 26.63
N MET A 282 -13.39 -0.51 26.13
CA MET A 282 -14.82 -0.27 26.32
C MET A 282 -15.48 0.22 25.02
N LYS A 283 -16.75 -0.13 24.81
CA LYS A 283 -17.63 0.38 23.72
C LYS A 283 -18.65 1.34 24.34
N GLY A 284 -18.36 2.64 24.26
CA GLY A 284 -19.08 3.63 25.05
C GLY A 284 -18.84 3.43 26.55
N GLU A 285 -19.90 3.17 27.31
CA GLU A 285 -19.86 2.96 28.77
C GLU A 285 -19.78 1.48 29.19
N LYS A 286 -19.71 0.54 28.24
CA LYS A 286 -19.69 -0.91 28.51
C LYS A 286 -18.33 -1.54 28.30
N PHE A 287 -17.94 -2.44 29.21
CA PHE A 287 -16.80 -3.35 29.03
C PHE A 287 -17.07 -4.34 27.90
N ILE A 288 -16.01 -4.81 27.22
CA ILE A 288 -16.15 -5.78 26.12
C ILE A 288 -16.66 -7.14 26.64
N GLU A 289 -16.30 -7.51 27.87
CA GLU A 289 -16.76 -8.73 28.55
C GLU A 289 -18.30 -8.81 28.70
N GLU A 290 -18.99 -7.66 28.77
CA GLU A 290 -20.47 -7.59 28.81
C GLU A 290 -21.11 -7.77 27.42
N LEU A 291 -20.34 -7.62 26.34
CA LEU A 291 -20.81 -7.65 24.96
C LEU A 291 -20.77 -9.09 24.40
N ALA A 292 -21.64 -9.95 24.90
CA ALA A 292 -21.80 -11.31 24.40
C ALA A 292 -21.95 -11.35 22.87
N GLY A 293 -20.97 -11.92 22.16
CA GLY A 293 -20.93 -11.96 20.70
C GLY A 293 -19.57 -12.31 20.10
N HIS A 294 -19.30 -11.75 18.93
CA HIS A 294 -18.12 -11.97 18.07
C HIS A 294 -16.95 -10.98 18.33
N ILE A 295 -17.05 -10.21 19.41
CA ILE A 295 -16.03 -9.26 19.87
C ILE A 295 -15.39 -9.83 21.14
N ARG A 296 -14.06 -9.84 21.23
CA ARG A 296 -13.32 -10.23 22.45
C ARG A 296 -12.05 -9.41 22.59
N GLU A 297 -11.53 -9.35 23.81
CA GLU A 297 -10.17 -8.89 24.06
C GLU A 297 -9.19 -10.06 23.95
N GLY A 298 -7.97 -9.79 23.51
CA GLY A 298 -6.85 -10.75 23.54
C GLY A 298 -6.15 -10.78 24.89
N GLU A 299 -5.06 -11.54 24.99
CA GLU A 299 -4.17 -11.50 26.16
C GLU A 299 -3.33 -10.20 26.16
N ILE A 300 -2.97 -9.71 27.35
CA ILE A 300 -2.04 -8.58 27.51
C ILE A 300 -0.63 -9.03 27.15
N ARG A 301 -0.09 -8.53 26.04
CA ARG A 301 1.25 -8.87 25.53
C ARG A 301 2.28 -7.86 25.98
N LEU A 302 3.33 -8.32 26.67
CA LEU A 302 4.50 -7.50 26.96
C LEU A 302 5.32 -7.30 25.67
N LEU A 303 5.50 -6.05 25.23
CA LEU A 303 6.31 -5.69 24.07
C LEU A 303 7.76 -5.40 24.47
N LYS A 304 7.95 -4.64 25.56
CA LYS A 304 9.26 -4.32 26.15
C LYS A 304 9.14 -4.19 27.66
N GLU A 305 10.20 -4.59 28.38
CA GLU A 305 10.41 -4.25 29.78
C GLU A 305 11.86 -3.77 29.96
N HIS A 306 12.04 -2.66 30.67
CA HIS A 306 13.35 -2.10 31.01
C HIS A 306 13.26 -1.41 32.36
N LEU A 307 14.12 -1.78 33.31
CA LEU A 307 14.08 -1.30 34.70
C LEU A 307 12.68 -1.43 35.37
N GLY A 308 11.86 -2.38 34.93
CA GLY A 308 10.48 -2.56 35.43
C GLY A 308 9.43 -1.59 34.85
N GLU A 309 9.82 -0.65 33.98
CA GLU A 309 8.90 0.07 33.12
C GLU A 309 8.50 -0.83 31.94
N LYS A 310 7.23 -0.74 31.50
CA LYS A 310 6.61 -1.73 30.59
C LYS A 310 5.87 -1.08 29.43
N GLU A 311 6.19 -1.52 28.22
CA GLU A 311 5.38 -1.29 27.03
C GLU A 311 4.54 -2.54 26.76
N VAL A 312 3.22 -2.40 26.72
CA VAL A 312 2.28 -3.52 26.55
C VAL A 312 1.29 -3.28 25.41
N GLU A 313 0.77 -4.37 24.86
CA GLU A 313 -0.26 -4.39 23.81
C GLU A 313 -1.46 -5.24 24.23
N LEU A 314 -2.67 -4.70 24.09
CA LEU A 314 -3.93 -5.43 24.25
C LEU A 314 -4.78 -5.27 22.99
N ALA A 315 -5.03 -6.36 22.27
CA ALA A 315 -5.79 -6.34 21.03
C ALA A 315 -7.30 -6.52 21.27
N LEU A 316 -8.11 -5.63 20.70
CA LEU A 316 -9.55 -5.85 20.51
C LEU A 316 -9.76 -6.63 19.20
N ILE A 317 -10.43 -7.78 19.29
CA ILE A 317 -10.55 -8.76 18.21
C ILE A 317 -12.02 -8.90 17.83
N PHE A 318 -12.30 -8.80 16.53
CA PHE A 318 -13.61 -9.04 15.90
C PHE A 318 -13.48 -10.23 14.96
N ASP A 319 -14.30 -11.28 15.12
CA ASP A 319 -14.27 -12.43 14.19
C ASP A 319 -14.85 -12.05 12.81
N SER A 320 -15.89 -11.22 12.78
CA SER A 320 -16.37 -10.56 11.56
C SER A 320 -17.06 -9.23 11.91
N VAL A 321 -16.67 -8.14 11.25
CA VAL A 321 -17.22 -6.80 11.54
C VAL A 321 -18.64 -6.66 10.98
N VAL A 322 -19.59 -6.29 11.83
CA VAL A 322 -21.01 -6.06 11.51
C VAL A 322 -21.32 -4.56 11.52
N GLU A 323 -22.41 -4.10 10.90
CA GLU A 323 -22.77 -2.67 10.89
C GLU A 323 -23.06 -2.10 12.30
N ALA A 324 -23.48 -2.94 13.25
CA ALA A 324 -23.64 -2.59 14.66
C ALA A 324 -22.30 -2.38 15.41
N ASP A 325 -21.16 -2.64 14.76
CA ASP A 325 -19.81 -2.41 15.30
C ASP A 325 -19.22 -1.07 14.86
N LEU A 326 -19.91 -0.31 14.01
CA LEU A 326 -19.45 1.00 13.53
C LEU A 326 -19.64 2.07 14.61
N ALA A 327 -18.81 1.98 15.66
CA ALA A 327 -18.89 2.76 16.89
C ALA A 327 -17.52 3.31 17.31
N ASN A 328 -17.52 4.08 18.40
CA ASN A 328 -16.32 4.43 19.14
C ASN A 328 -15.92 3.34 20.14
N TYR A 329 -14.67 2.92 20.09
CA TYR A 329 -14.04 2.02 21.05
C TYR A 329 -12.94 2.78 21.76
N THR A 330 -12.98 2.79 23.10
CA THR A 330 -11.99 3.49 23.93
C THR A 330 -11.12 2.46 24.62
N CYS A 331 -9.81 2.55 24.41
CA CYS A 331 -8.84 1.87 25.26
C CYS A 331 -8.59 2.73 26.50
N HIS A 332 -8.68 2.13 27.68
CA HIS A 332 -8.39 2.76 28.97
C HIS A 332 -7.16 2.12 29.58
N VAL A 333 -6.30 2.95 30.19
CA VAL A 333 -5.05 2.54 30.83
C VAL A 333 -4.92 3.24 32.17
N GLU A 334 -4.56 2.49 33.22
CA GLU A 334 -4.70 2.95 34.59
C GLU A 334 -3.56 2.49 35.49
N ASN A 335 -3.12 3.37 36.39
CA ASN A 335 -2.37 3.00 37.59
C ASN A 335 -2.92 3.82 38.77
N ARG A 336 -2.37 3.59 39.96
CA ARG A 336 -2.71 4.33 41.20
C ARG A 336 -2.61 5.87 41.09
N ASN A 337 -1.85 6.39 40.12
CA ASN A 337 -1.64 7.83 39.89
C ASN A 337 -2.68 8.42 38.93
N GLY A 338 -3.45 7.59 38.21
CA GLY A 338 -4.61 8.02 37.42
C GLY A 338 -4.91 7.13 36.21
N ARG A 339 -6.07 7.41 35.60
CA ARG A 339 -6.56 6.78 34.35
C ARG A 339 -6.34 7.72 33.16
N LYS A 340 -5.91 7.14 32.04
CA LYS A 340 -5.89 7.77 30.71
C LYS A 340 -6.70 6.92 29.73
N HIS A 341 -7.15 7.54 28.64
CA HIS A 341 -7.92 6.84 27.60
C HIS A 341 -7.57 7.38 26.22
N ALA A 342 -7.82 6.58 25.19
CA ALA A 342 -7.67 6.97 23.80
C ALA A 342 -8.65 6.21 22.90
N SER A 343 -9.12 6.89 21.84
CA SER A 343 -10.32 6.48 21.10
C SER A 343 -10.01 6.03 19.67
N VAL A 344 -10.64 4.93 19.26
CA VAL A 344 -10.76 4.49 17.86
C VAL A 344 -12.20 4.69 17.39
N LEU A 345 -12.39 5.16 16.16
CA LEU A 345 -13.68 5.23 15.49
C LEU A 345 -13.68 4.26 14.29
N LEU A 346 -14.58 3.28 14.28
CA LEU A 346 -14.74 2.40 13.13
C LEU A 346 -15.67 3.02 12.09
N ARG A 347 -15.19 3.10 10.84
CA ARG A 347 -15.92 3.67 9.70
C ARG A 347 -16.02 2.63 8.59
N LYS A 348 -17.20 2.48 7.98
CA LYS A 348 -17.37 1.62 6.81
C LYS A 348 -16.53 2.17 5.65
N LYS A 349 -15.64 1.35 5.09
CA LYS A 349 -14.80 1.77 3.96
C LYS A 349 -15.64 1.92 2.70
N ASP A 350 -15.95 3.15 2.32
CA ASP A 350 -16.64 3.44 1.07
C ASP A 350 -15.82 2.95 -0.13
N LEU A 351 -16.46 2.13 -0.95
CA LEU A 351 -15.79 1.39 -2.02
C LEU A 351 -15.68 2.29 -3.26
N ILE A 352 -14.44 2.59 -3.66
CA ILE A 352 -14.09 3.64 -4.64
C ILE A 352 -14.56 3.34 -6.08
N TYR A 353 -15.00 2.10 -6.36
CA TYR A 353 -15.45 1.61 -7.68
C TYR A 353 -16.44 2.54 -8.41
N LYS A 354 -17.26 3.32 -7.69
CA LYS A 354 -18.21 4.28 -8.29
C LYS A 354 -17.51 5.37 -9.12
N ILE A 355 -16.31 5.80 -8.69
CA ILE A 355 -15.53 6.85 -9.38
C ILE A 355 -14.82 6.26 -10.60
N GLU A 356 -14.22 5.07 -10.46
CA GLU A 356 -13.53 4.37 -11.55
C GLU A 356 -14.50 3.95 -12.66
N LEU A 357 -15.69 3.45 -12.31
CA LEU A 357 -16.74 3.09 -13.26
C LEU A 357 -17.26 4.32 -14.02
N ALA A 358 -17.46 5.46 -13.33
CA ALA A 358 -17.86 6.71 -13.96
C ALA A 358 -16.77 7.24 -14.92
N GLY A 359 -15.49 7.17 -14.53
CA GLY A 359 -14.36 7.53 -15.38
C GLY A 359 -14.27 6.66 -16.64
N GLY A 360 -14.42 5.34 -16.50
CA GLY A 360 -14.43 4.40 -17.62
C GLY A 360 -15.56 4.67 -18.63
N LEU A 361 -16.79 4.89 -18.14
CA LEU A 361 -17.93 5.24 -18.99
C LEU A 361 -17.74 6.59 -19.70
N GLY A 362 -17.17 7.59 -19.01
CA GLY A 362 -16.85 8.89 -19.61
C GLY A 362 -15.81 8.80 -20.73
N ALA A 363 -14.76 7.98 -20.55
CA ALA A 363 -13.74 7.75 -21.57
C ALA A 363 -14.31 7.06 -22.82
N ILE A 364 -15.18 6.07 -22.66
CA ILE A 364 -15.86 5.38 -23.76
C ILE A 364 -16.74 6.36 -24.56
N PHE A 365 -17.52 7.21 -23.87
CA PHE A 365 -18.36 8.21 -24.52
C PHE A 365 -17.55 9.23 -25.32
N LEU A 366 -16.44 9.74 -24.76
CA LEU A 366 -15.56 10.70 -25.43
C LEU A 366 -14.90 10.09 -26.69
N LEU A 367 -14.52 8.81 -26.63
CA LEU A 367 -13.97 8.08 -27.78
C LEU A 367 -15.02 7.86 -28.89
N LEU A 368 -16.27 7.57 -28.54
CA LEU A 368 -17.38 7.48 -29.50
C LEU A 368 -17.64 8.83 -30.20
N VAL A 369 -17.64 9.94 -29.45
CA VAL A 369 -17.79 11.29 -30.03
C VAL A 369 -16.64 11.61 -31.00
N LEU A 370 -15.40 11.29 -30.65
CA LEU A 370 -14.24 11.45 -31.54
C LEU A 370 -14.41 10.67 -32.86
N LEU A 371 -14.84 9.41 -32.80
CA LEU A 371 -15.08 8.59 -34.00
C LEU A 371 -16.17 9.19 -34.91
N VAL A 372 -17.26 9.70 -34.33
CA VAL A 372 -18.34 10.35 -35.09
C VAL A 372 -17.86 11.66 -35.75
N VAL A 373 -17.04 12.45 -35.05
CA VAL A 373 -16.43 13.68 -35.60
C VAL A 373 -15.47 13.36 -36.74
N ILE A 374 -14.60 12.36 -36.59
CA ILE A 374 -13.68 11.90 -37.64
C ILE A 374 -14.48 11.45 -38.87
N TYR A 375 -15.48 10.59 -38.69
CA TYR A 375 -16.34 10.13 -39.78
C TYR A 375 -17.03 11.28 -40.52
N LYS A 376 -17.59 12.26 -39.81
CA LYS A 376 -18.26 13.41 -40.43
C LYS A 376 -17.30 14.37 -41.14
N CYS A 377 -16.13 14.63 -40.58
CA CYS A 377 -15.13 15.53 -41.18
C CYS A 377 -14.45 14.94 -42.42
N TYR A 378 -14.20 13.62 -42.43
CA TYR A 378 -13.40 12.94 -43.45
C TYR A 378 -14.20 12.02 -44.38
N ASN A 379 -15.54 12.06 -44.36
CA ASN A 379 -16.40 11.15 -45.13
C ASN A 379 -15.99 10.98 -46.62
N ILE A 380 -15.71 12.08 -47.32
CA ILE A 380 -15.27 12.04 -48.74
C ILE A 380 -13.91 11.35 -48.89
N GLU A 381 -12.98 11.56 -47.95
CA GLU A 381 -11.64 10.99 -48.00
C GLU A 381 -11.64 9.49 -47.62
N LEU A 382 -12.47 9.11 -46.64
CA LEU A 382 -12.75 7.72 -46.31
C LEU A 382 -13.42 6.97 -47.48
N MET A 383 -14.38 7.59 -48.17
CA MET A 383 -15.06 6.99 -49.31
C MET A 383 -14.18 6.92 -50.56
N LEU A 384 -13.30 7.91 -50.80
CA LEU A 384 -12.29 7.84 -51.86
C LEU A 384 -11.26 6.74 -51.58
N PHE A 385 -10.78 6.61 -50.34
CA PHE A 385 -9.88 5.53 -49.93
C PHE A 385 -10.53 4.15 -50.08
N TYR A 386 -11.79 4.00 -49.67
CA TYR A 386 -12.57 2.78 -49.88
C TYR A 386 -12.76 2.47 -51.37
N ARG A 387 -13.13 3.47 -52.20
CA ARG A 387 -13.28 3.33 -53.66
C ARG A 387 -11.95 2.93 -54.32
N GLN A 388 -10.82 3.42 -53.84
CA GLN A 388 -9.49 3.07 -54.35
C GLN A 388 -9.06 1.63 -53.99
N HIS A 389 -9.34 1.16 -52.76
CA HIS A 389 -8.92 -0.17 -52.31
C HIS A 389 -9.91 -1.30 -52.64
N PHE A 390 -11.22 -1.02 -52.70
CA PHE A 390 -12.29 -2.02 -52.83
C PHE A 390 -13.23 -1.78 -54.02
N GLY A 391 -13.03 -0.71 -54.79
CA GLY A 391 -13.81 -0.46 -56.01
C GLY A 391 -13.53 -1.50 -57.10
N GLY A 392 -14.60 -1.92 -57.78
CA GLY A 392 -14.50 -2.43 -59.14
C GLY A 392 -14.02 -1.32 -60.09
N ASP A 393 -13.59 -1.69 -61.29
CA ASP A 393 -13.20 -0.72 -62.30
C ASP A 393 -14.29 -0.59 -63.37
N GLU A 394 -15.06 0.51 -63.30
CA GLU A 394 -16.02 0.94 -64.33
C GLU A 394 -15.42 0.91 -65.74
N THR A 395 -14.09 1.01 -65.93
CA THR A 395 -13.50 1.11 -67.27
C THR A 395 -13.25 -0.24 -67.97
N THR A 396 -13.58 -1.38 -67.37
CA THR A 396 -13.27 -2.72 -67.95
C THR A 396 -14.44 -3.50 -68.54
N ASP A 397 -15.68 -2.98 -68.43
CA ASP A 397 -16.91 -3.74 -68.75
C ASP A 397 -17.82 -3.07 -69.80
N ASP A 398 -17.69 -1.74 -70.00
CA ASP A 398 -18.44 -1.02 -71.05
C ASP A 398 -17.57 -0.70 -72.27
N ASN A 399 -18.14 -0.89 -73.47
CA ASN A 399 -17.50 -0.59 -74.77
C ASN A 399 -17.41 0.93 -75.05
N LYS A 400 -17.14 1.74 -74.02
CA LYS A 400 -16.99 3.20 -74.09
C LYS A 400 -15.53 3.58 -74.15
N GLU A 401 -15.21 4.46 -75.10
CA GLU A 401 -13.83 4.81 -75.42
C GLU A 401 -13.28 5.95 -74.53
N TYR A 402 -14.16 6.78 -73.95
CA TYR A 402 -13.77 7.98 -73.22
C TYR A 402 -14.34 7.99 -71.79
N ASP A 403 -13.53 8.42 -70.82
CA ASP A 403 -13.93 8.54 -69.42
C ASP A 403 -14.83 9.78 -69.19
N ALA A 404 -14.62 10.85 -69.97
CA ALA A 404 -15.56 11.96 -70.07
C ALA A 404 -15.44 12.76 -71.38
N TYR A 405 -16.57 13.25 -71.88
CA TYR A 405 -16.64 14.31 -72.88
C TYR A 405 -16.48 15.67 -72.19
N LEU A 406 -15.66 16.57 -72.73
CA LEU A 406 -15.51 17.93 -72.23
C LEU A 406 -16.22 18.95 -73.15
N SER A 407 -17.17 19.69 -72.58
CA SER A 407 -17.88 20.79 -73.25
C SER A 407 -17.46 22.13 -72.65
N TYR A 408 -16.90 22.98 -73.52
CA TYR A 408 -16.60 24.40 -73.28
C TYR A 408 -16.88 25.18 -74.58
N THR A 409 -16.66 26.49 -74.57
CA THR A 409 -16.67 27.33 -75.77
C THR A 409 -15.39 28.16 -75.77
N LYS A 410 -14.60 28.05 -76.84
CA LYS A 410 -13.42 28.88 -77.07
C LYS A 410 -13.82 30.27 -77.58
N VAL A 411 -13.06 31.28 -77.16
CA VAL A 411 -13.10 32.63 -77.74
C VAL A 411 -11.94 32.79 -78.72
N ASP A 412 -12.20 33.46 -79.85
CA ASP A 412 -11.17 33.78 -80.83
C ASP A 412 -10.34 34.99 -80.37
N GLN A 413 -9.02 34.81 -80.38
CA GLN A 413 -8.05 35.67 -79.69
C GLN A 413 -7.89 37.08 -80.29
N ASP A 414 -8.49 37.34 -81.45
CA ASP A 414 -8.50 38.65 -82.12
C ASP A 414 -9.50 39.66 -81.51
N THR A 415 -10.26 39.26 -80.48
CA THR A 415 -11.24 40.12 -79.79
C THR A 415 -10.59 40.83 -78.58
N LEU A 416 -10.39 42.15 -78.67
CA LEU A 416 -9.48 42.92 -77.81
C LEU A 416 -9.84 43.10 -76.32
N ASP A 417 -10.94 42.52 -75.84
CA ASP A 417 -11.40 42.63 -74.43
C ASP A 417 -11.59 41.24 -73.79
N CYS A 418 -10.49 40.62 -73.33
CA CYS A 418 -10.50 39.32 -72.65
C CYS A 418 -10.58 39.48 -71.11
N ASP A 419 -11.81 39.53 -70.57
CA ASP A 419 -12.09 39.85 -69.16
C ASP A 419 -11.68 38.70 -68.16
N ASN A 420 -11.66 37.43 -68.62
CA ASN A 420 -11.55 36.23 -67.76
C ASN A 420 -10.46 35.18 -68.18
N PRO A 421 -9.18 35.56 -68.43
CA PRO A 421 -8.15 34.61 -68.90
C PRO A 421 -7.86 33.43 -67.96
N GLU A 422 -8.07 33.59 -66.64
CA GLU A 422 -7.90 32.49 -65.67
C GLU A 422 -8.93 31.35 -65.84
N GLU A 423 -10.12 31.65 -66.36
CA GLU A 423 -11.18 30.64 -66.55
C GLU A 423 -10.97 29.82 -67.83
N GLU A 424 -10.51 30.47 -68.91
CA GLU A 424 -10.13 29.80 -70.16
C GLU A 424 -8.90 28.92 -69.95
N GLN A 425 -7.84 29.44 -69.30
CA GLN A 425 -6.68 28.63 -68.94
C GLN A 425 -7.07 27.44 -68.04
N PHE A 426 -8.03 27.62 -67.13
CA PHE A 426 -8.53 26.51 -66.34
C PHE A 426 -9.26 25.45 -67.19
N ALA A 427 -10.12 25.86 -68.12
CA ALA A 427 -10.90 24.96 -68.96
C ALA A 427 -10.06 24.22 -70.01
N LEU A 428 -9.09 24.92 -70.63
CA LEU A 428 -8.29 24.42 -71.77
C LEU A 428 -7.02 23.69 -71.35
N GLU A 429 -6.29 24.20 -70.35
CA GLU A 429 -5.00 23.64 -69.95
C GLU A 429 -5.13 22.82 -68.66
N ILE A 430 -5.56 23.46 -67.56
CA ILE A 430 -5.44 22.88 -66.21
C ILE A 430 -6.40 21.69 -66.02
N LEU A 431 -7.64 21.78 -66.52
CA LEU A 431 -8.64 20.73 -66.34
C LEU A 431 -8.29 19.45 -67.13
N PRO A 432 -7.92 19.51 -68.43
CA PRO A 432 -7.39 18.36 -69.14
C PRO A 432 -6.10 17.82 -68.53
N ASP A 433 -5.08 18.66 -68.28
CA ASP A 433 -3.78 18.18 -67.78
C ASP A 433 -3.89 17.42 -66.46
N VAL A 434 -4.71 17.91 -65.53
CA VAL A 434 -4.87 17.25 -64.23
C VAL A 434 -5.66 15.94 -64.37
N LEU A 435 -6.73 15.90 -65.17
CA LEU A 435 -7.52 14.68 -65.35
C LEU A 435 -6.76 13.61 -66.15
N GLU A 436 -6.10 13.99 -67.25
CA GLU A 436 -5.36 13.09 -68.13
C GLU A 436 -4.02 12.68 -67.50
N LYS A 437 -3.13 13.62 -67.15
CA LYS A 437 -1.75 13.31 -66.73
C LYS A 437 -1.62 12.90 -65.26
N HIS A 438 -2.44 13.46 -64.36
CA HIS A 438 -2.33 13.16 -62.92
C HIS A 438 -3.30 12.06 -62.45
N TYR A 439 -4.52 12.01 -62.99
CA TYR A 439 -5.53 11.00 -62.63
C TYR A 439 -5.69 9.86 -63.65
N GLY A 440 -5.20 10.00 -64.90
CA GLY A 440 -5.19 8.91 -65.89
C GLY A 440 -6.51 8.70 -66.65
N TYR A 441 -7.41 9.68 -66.65
CA TYR A 441 -8.66 9.63 -67.41
C TYR A 441 -8.42 9.94 -68.90
N LYS A 442 -9.12 9.28 -69.81
CA LYS A 442 -9.12 9.62 -71.24
C LYS A 442 -10.28 10.57 -71.53
N LEU A 443 -10.01 11.84 -71.82
CA LEU A 443 -11.04 12.82 -72.17
C LEU A 443 -11.27 12.86 -73.70
N PHE A 444 -12.47 13.27 -74.10
CA PHE A 444 -12.73 13.73 -75.46
C PHE A 444 -12.88 15.26 -75.46
N ILE A 445 -12.05 15.94 -76.26
CA ILE A 445 -12.07 17.39 -76.47
C ILE A 445 -12.37 17.67 -77.95
N PRO A 446 -13.54 18.24 -78.30
CA PRO A 446 -13.96 18.41 -79.70
C PRO A 446 -12.95 19.17 -80.58
N GLU A 447 -12.23 20.15 -80.02
CA GLU A 447 -11.26 20.97 -80.78
C GLU A 447 -9.89 20.28 -80.99
N ARG A 448 -9.65 19.14 -80.32
CA ARG A 448 -8.39 18.37 -80.35
C ARG A 448 -8.57 17.00 -81.01
N ASP A 449 -9.68 16.34 -80.70
CA ASP A 449 -9.88 14.91 -80.92
C ASP A 449 -10.90 14.59 -82.03
N LEU A 450 -11.63 15.59 -82.56
CA LEU A 450 -12.63 15.41 -83.62
C LEU A 450 -12.02 15.56 -85.02
N ILE A 451 -12.04 14.47 -85.80
CA ILE A 451 -11.76 14.49 -87.24
C ILE A 451 -13.12 14.51 -87.96
N PRO A 452 -13.55 15.61 -88.60
CA PRO A 452 -14.92 15.74 -89.09
C PRO A 452 -15.17 14.90 -90.34
N SER A 453 -16.12 13.95 -90.26
CA SER A 453 -16.43 12.99 -91.34
C SER A 453 -17.33 13.57 -92.44
N GLY A 454 -17.86 14.77 -92.24
CA GLY A 454 -18.84 15.43 -93.11
C GLY A 454 -20.16 15.79 -92.41
N THR A 455 -20.54 15.04 -91.37
CA THR A 455 -21.75 15.28 -90.56
C THR A 455 -21.42 15.58 -89.11
N TYR A 456 -20.86 16.78 -88.88
CA TYR A 456 -20.34 17.26 -87.58
C TYR A 456 -21.23 16.95 -86.36
N ILE A 457 -22.55 17.13 -86.47
CA ILE A 457 -23.50 16.91 -85.35
C ILE A 457 -23.63 15.41 -85.01
N GLU A 458 -23.63 14.53 -86.01
CA GLU A 458 -23.73 13.07 -85.80
C GLU A 458 -22.46 12.51 -85.17
N ASP A 459 -21.29 12.96 -85.65
CA ASP A 459 -19.99 12.64 -85.06
C ASP A 459 -19.92 13.11 -83.59
N LEU A 460 -20.38 14.32 -83.28
CA LEU A 460 -20.38 14.85 -81.92
C LEU A 460 -21.28 14.02 -80.99
N THR A 461 -22.50 13.67 -81.44
CA THR A 461 -23.44 12.85 -80.66
C THR A 461 -22.84 11.47 -80.37
N ARG A 462 -22.18 10.84 -81.35
CA ARG A 462 -21.44 9.57 -81.18
C ARG A 462 -20.34 9.68 -80.12
N CYS A 463 -19.56 10.76 -80.10
CA CYS A 463 -18.50 10.95 -79.10
C CYS A 463 -19.05 11.17 -77.67
N VAL A 464 -20.21 11.79 -77.51
CA VAL A 464 -20.90 11.88 -76.19
C VAL A 464 -21.40 10.50 -75.74
N GLU A 465 -21.95 9.68 -76.64
CA GLU A 465 -22.37 8.31 -76.33
C GLU A 465 -21.20 7.42 -75.92
N GLN A 466 -20.06 7.51 -76.62
CA GLN A 466 -18.81 6.81 -76.28
C GLN A 466 -18.15 7.32 -74.98
N SER A 467 -18.73 8.31 -74.29
CA SER A 467 -18.22 8.88 -73.05
C SER A 467 -18.97 8.39 -71.79
N ARG A 468 -18.23 8.11 -70.70
CA ARG A 468 -18.81 7.67 -69.40
C ARG A 468 -19.40 8.81 -68.57
N ARG A 469 -18.98 10.06 -68.80
CA ARG A 469 -19.49 11.30 -68.17
C ARG A 469 -19.53 12.43 -69.19
N LEU A 470 -20.34 13.45 -68.92
CA LEU A 470 -20.33 14.72 -69.64
C LEU A 470 -19.88 15.82 -68.67
N ILE A 471 -18.73 16.45 -68.92
CA ILE A 471 -18.25 17.62 -68.16
C ILE A 471 -18.64 18.88 -68.94
N ILE A 472 -19.40 19.78 -68.32
CA ILE A 472 -19.73 21.09 -68.87
C ILE A 472 -19.07 22.16 -68.02
N VAL A 473 -18.23 23.00 -68.62
CA VAL A 473 -17.59 24.14 -67.93
C VAL A 473 -18.40 25.41 -68.22
N LEU A 474 -19.12 25.90 -67.20
CA LEU A 474 -19.85 27.16 -67.27
C LEU A 474 -18.91 28.34 -67.02
N THR A 475 -18.28 28.82 -68.08
CA THR A 475 -17.77 30.20 -68.16
C THR A 475 -18.92 31.16 -68.54
N PRO A 476 -18.79 32.48 -68.32
CA PRO A 476 -19.77 33.46 -68.81
C PRO A 476 -20.00 33.34 -70.32
N ASP A 477 -18.94 33.21 -71.11
CA ASP A 477 -18.96 33.15 -72.58
C ASP A 477 -19.63 31.89 -73.12
N TYR A 478 -19.46 30.74 -72.46
CA TYR A 478 -20.19 29.52 -72.78
C TYR A 478 -21.71 29.71 -72.67
N ILE A 479 -22.16 30.54 -71.73
CA ILE A 479 -23.59 30.85 -71.57
C ILE A 479 -24.03 31.94 -72.57
N LEU A 480 -23.25 33.00 -72.75
CA LEU A 480 -23.54 34.10 -73.69
C LEU A 480 -23.63 33.61 -75.15
N ARG A 481 -22.72 32.72 -75.57
CA ARG A 481 -22.73 32.10 -76.90
C ARG A 481 -23.67 30.88 -77.00
N ARG A 482 -24.41 30.54 -75.92
CA ARG A 482 -25.29 29.36 -75.80
C ARG A 482 -24.62 28.05 -76.24
N GLY A 483 -23.40 27.79 -75.79
CA GLY A 483 -22.64 26.56 -76.09
C GLY A 483 -23.36 25.27 -75.67
N TRP A 484 -24.28 25.36 -74.71
CA TRP A 484 -25.14 24.25 -74.26
C TRP A 484 -26.33 23.94 -75.19
N SER A 485 -26.66 24.80 -76.15
CA SER A 485 -27.85 24.67 -77.00
C SER A 485 -27.87 23.40 -77.85
N ILE A 486 -26.71 22.81 -78.17
CA ILE A 486 -26.62 21.53 -78.89
C ILE A 486 -27.26 20.37 -78.10
N PHE A 487 -27.23 20.41 -76.77
CA PHE A 487 -27.87 19.42 -75.89
C PHE A 487 -29.38 19.68 -75.65
N GLU A 488 -29.93 20.76 -76.21
CA GLU A 488 -31.36 21.09 -76.19
C GLU A 488 -31.99 20.96 -77.59
N LEU A 489 -31.22 21.28 -78.65
CA LEU A 489 -31.65 21.22 -80.04
C LEU A 489 -31.53 19.81 -80.64
N GLU A 490 -30.54 19.01 -80.22
CA GLU A 490 -30.40 17.63 -80.67
C GLU A 490 -31.13 16.67 -79.71
N SER A 491 -32.11 15.95 -80.27
CA SER A 491 -33.06 15.09 -79.56
C SER A 491 -32.46 13.91 -78.79
N ARG A 492 -31.39 13.29 -79.30
CA ARG A 492 -30.77 12.10 -78.70
C ARG A 492 -29.93 12.51 -77.49
N LEU A 493 -29.10 13.54 -77.63
CA LEU A 493 -28.40 14.20 -76.53
C LEU A 493 -29.38 14.71 -75.45
N HIS A 494 -30.47 15.39 -75.84
CA HIS A 494 -31.48 15.85 -74.90
C HIS A 494 -32.10 14.68 -74.10
N ASN A 495 -32.48 13.61 -74.80
CA ASN A 495 -33.03 12.41 -74.16
C ASN A 495 -32.03 11.75 -73.20
N MET A 496 -30.74 11.65 -73.53
CA MET A 496 -29.71 11.10 -72.63
C MET A 496 -29.58 11.88 -71.32
N LEU A 497 -29.75 13.21 -71.35
CA LEU A 497 -29.72 14.07 -70.15
C LEU A 497 -30.96 13.88 -69.25
N VAL A 498 -32.13 13.74 -69.85
CA VAL A 498 -33.43 13.59 -69.16
C VAL A 498 -33.65 12.16 -68.67
N SER A 499 -33.22 11.15 -69.44
CA SER A 499 -33.27 9.74 -69.05
C SER A 499 -32.24 9.41 -67.96
N GLY A 500 -31.12 10.13 -67.93
CA GLY A 500 -30.01 9.90 -67.01
C GLY A 500 -29.05 8.81 -67.48
N GLU A 501 -28.99 8.53 -68.79
CA GLU A 501 -28.03 7.59 -69.40
C GLU A 501 -26.58 8.08 -69.29
N ILE A 502 -26.37 9.40 -69.24
CA ILE A 502 -25.06 10.01 -68.96
C ILE A 502 -25.13 10.90 -67.72
N LYS A 503 -24.17 10.74 -66.82
CA LYS A 503 -24.01 11.59 -65.64
C LYS A 503 -23.24 12.85 -66.01
N VAL A 504 -23.82 14.01 -65.69
CA VAL A 504 -23.27 15.33 -66.02
C VAL A 504 -22.56 15.94 -64.82
N ILE A 505 -21.34 16.40 -65.03
CA ILE A 505 -20.56 17.17 -64.06
C ILE A 505 -20.52 18.61 -64.55
N LEU A 506 -21.21 19.48 -63.82
CA LEU A 506 -21.35 20.90 -64.18
C LEU A 506 -20.38 21.71 -63.33
N ILE A 507 -19.33 22.22 -63.96
CA ILE A 507 -18.30 23.03 -63.30
C ILE A 507 -18.68 24.50 -63.45
N GLU A 508 -18.99 25.15 -62.33
CA GLU A 508 -19.40 26.55 -62.27
C GLU A 508 -18.19 27.42 -61.93
N CYS A 509 -17.68 28.16 -62.93
CA CYS A 509 -16.56 29.07 -62.77
C CYS A 509 -17.03 30.42 -62.21
N THR A 510 -16.32 30.90 -61.18
CA THR A 510 -16.62 32.10 -60.38
C THR A 510 -18.08 32.18 -59.87
N GLU A 511 -18.52 33.34 -59.37
CA GLU A 511 -19.94 33.55 -59.05
C GLU A 511 -20.61 34.30 -60.20
N LEU A 512 -21.33 33.58 -61.08
CA LEU A 512 -22.16 34.09 -62.17
C LEU A 512 -23.27 35.09 -61.76
N LYS A 513 -23.35 35.46 -60.47
CA LYS A 513 -24.33 36.40 -59.91
C LYS A 513 -24.13 37.81 -60.49
N GLY A 514 -25.03 38.22 -61.39
CA GLY A 514 -25.15 39.60 -61.84
C GLY A 514 -24.57 39.92 -63.22
N LYS A 515 -23.75 39.04 -63.81
CA LYS A 515 -23.31 39.18 -65.22
C LYS A 515 -24.16 38.38 -66.24
N VAL A 516 -24.92 37.36 -65.80
CA VAL A 516 -25.59 36.41 -66.72
C VAL A 516 -27.04 36.09 -66.30
N ASN A 517 -27.91 35.80 -67.28
CA ASN A 517 -29.34 35.49 -67.08
C ASN A 517 -29.54 34.09 -66.47
N CYS A 518 -29.56 34.01 -65.13
CA CYS A 518 -29.62 32.76 -64.36
C CYS A 518 -30.78 31.81 -64.75
N ARG A 519 -31.89 32.32 -65.30
CA ARG A 519 -33.10 31.53 -65.59
C ARG A 519 -32.88 30.44 -66.65
N GLU A 520 -32.05 30.70 -67.66
CA GLU A 520 -31.73 29.70 -68.70
C GLU A 520 -30.87 28.58 -68.11
N VAL A 521 -29.81 28.93 -67.36
CA VAL A 521 -28.93 27.98 -66.68
C VAL A 521 -29.67 27.15 -65.62
N GLU A 522 -30.64 27.74 -64.91
CA GLU A 522 -31.52 27.01 -64.02
C GLU A 522 -32.49 26.05 -64.74
N SER A 523 -32.86 26.33 -65.99
CA SER A 523 -33.66 25.40 -66.81
C SER A 523 -32.83 24.16 -67.14
N LEU A 524 -31.60 24.34 -67.63
CA LEU A 524 -30.65 23.25 -67.90
C LEU A 524 -30.34 22.43 -66.63
N LYS A 525 -30.15 23.10 -65.48
CA LYS A 525 -29.93 22.43 -64.18
C LYS A 525 -31.15 21.63 -63.68
N ARG A 526 -32.34 21.79 -64.29
CA ARG A 526 -33.57 21.05 -63.96
C ARG A 526 -33.92 19.96 -64.99
N SER A 527 -33.47 20.06 -66.24
CA SER A 527 -33.69 19.03 -67.26
C SER A 527 -32.74 17.83 -67.09
N ILE A 528 -31.53 18.05 -66.59
CA ILE A 528 -30.55 17.00 -66.34
C ILE A 528 -30.92 16.19 -65.09
N LYS A 529 -31.16 14.89 -65.26
CA LYS A 529 -31.56 13.98 -64.17
C LYS A 529 -30.41 13.51 -63.27
N LEU A 530 -29.21 13.32 -63.81
CA LEU A 530 -28.00 12.94 -63.06
C LEU A 530 -26.96 14.06 -63.09
N LEU A 531 -27.22 15.12 -62.31
CA LEU A 531 -26.42 16.33 -62.26
C LEU A 531 -25.56 16.43 -60.98
N SER A 532 -24.25 16.63 -61.16
CA SER A 532 -23.31 16.96 -60.06
C SER A 532 -22.74 18.36 -60.28
N LEU A 533 -23.07 19.32 -59.41
CA LEU A 533 -22.64 20.72 -59.49
C LEU A 533 -21.38 20.98 -58.64
N ILE A 534 -20.28 21.40 -59.28
CA ILE A 534 -18.99 21.67 -58.61
C ILE A 534 -18.59 23.12 -58.87
N LYS A 535 -18.32 23.90 -57.80
CA LYS A 535 -17.95 25.32 -57.91
C LYS A 535 -16.43 25.51 -57.93
N TRP A 536 -15.90 26.11 -59.00
CA TRP A 536 -14.49 26.49 -59.11
C TRP A 536 -14.28 27.92 -58.60
N LYS A 537 -13.53 28.07 -57.51
CA LYS A 537 -13.29 29.35 -56.81
C LYS A 537 -11.89 29.91 -57.11
N GLY A 538 -11.59 30.11 -58.39
CA GLY A 538 -10.29 30.63 -58.83
C GLY A 538 -9.10 29.70 -58.54
N PRO A 539 -7.86 30.19 -58.73
CA PRO A 539 -6.62 29.40 -58.62
C PRO A 539 -6.29 28.86 -57.21
N LYS A 540 -7.10 29.19 -56.18
CA LYS A 540 -7.06 28.48 -54.89
C LYS A 540 -7.65 27.06 -54.99
N SER A 541 -8.45 26.79 -56.02
CA SER A 541 -9.11 25.51 -56.30
C SER A 541 -8.26 24.57 -57.14
N SER A 542 -7.40 25.09 -58.03
CA SER A 542 -6.56 24.30 -58.95
C SER A 542 -5.42 23.54 -58.25
N LYS A 543 -5.07 23.87 -56.99
CA LYS A 543 -4.11 23.08 -56.19
C LYS A 543 -4.59 21.62 -56.04
N LEU A 544 -3.82 20.64 -56.52
CA LEU A 544 -4.17 19.21 -56.60
C LEU A 544 -4.86 18.62 -55.34
N ASN A 545 -4.41 18.97 -54.13
CA ASN A 545 -4.97 18.47 -52.87
C ASN A 545 -6.26 19.18 -52.40
N SER A 546 -6.85 20.06 -53.20
CA SER A 546 -8.04 20.84 -52.85
C SER A 546 -9.30 19.99 -52.71
N LYS A 547 -10.31 20.54 -52.03
CA LYS A 547 -11.66 19.94 -51.99
C LYS A 547 -12.34 19.89 -53.36
N PHE A 548 -11.91 20.74 -54.30
CA PHE A 548 -12.44 20.77 -55.68
C PHE A 548 -12.06 19.48 -56.43
N TRP A 549 -10.77 19.13 -56.50
CA TRP A 549 -10.34 17.89 -57.18
C TRP A 549 -10.83 16.64 -56.49
N LYS A 550 -10.81 16.60 -55.14
CA LYS A 550 -11.37 15.48 -54.37
C LYS A 550 -12.86 15.24 -54.67
N HIS A 551 -13.64 16.31 -54.85
CA HIS A 551 -15.04 16.19 -55.26
C HIS A 551 -15.19 15.79 -56.74
N LEU A 552 -14.41 16.38 -57.66
CA LEU A 552 -14.45 16.06 -59.08
C LEU A 552 -14.13 14.58 -59.34
N VAL A 553 -13.06 14.06 -58.73
CA VAL A 553 -12.65 12.64 -58.83
C VAL A 553 -13.67 11.70 -58.17
N TYR A 554 -14.40 12.16 -57.15
CA TYR A 554 -15.53 11.41 -56.59
C TYR A 554 -16.71 11.31 -57.59
N GLU A 555 -16.96 12.33 -58.41
CA GLU A 555 -18.05 12.31 -59.41
C GLU A 555 -17.71 11.55 -60.70
N MET A 556 -16.43 11.50 -61.07
CA MET A 556 -15.86 10.76 -62.22
C MET A 556 -16.02 9.22 -62.09
N PRO A 557 -15.75 8.43 -63.15
CA PRO A 557 -15.72 6.97 -63.08
C PRO A 557 -14.68 6.47 -62.07
N THR A 558 -14.92 5.30 -61.47
CA THR A 558 -13.84 4.52 -60.85
C THR A 558 -12.83 4.23 -61.94
N LYS A 559 -11.55 4.45 -61.63
CA LYS A 559 -10.45 3.92 -62.43
C LYS A 559 -9.37 3.52 -61.44
N LYS A 560 -8.87 2.29 -61.53
CA LYS A 560 -7.73 1.85 -60.74
C LYS A 560 -6.51 2.54 -61.33
N LYS A 561 -5.79 3.30 -60.51
CA LYS A 561 -4.58 3.97 -60.94
C LYS A 561 -3.50 2.91 -61.17
N GLU A 562 -3.32 2.51 -62.43
CA GLU A 562 -2.11 1.83 -62.86
C GLU A 562 -0.90 2.68 -62.49
N MET A 563 -0.12 2.22 -61.53
CA MET A 563 1.19 2.80 -61.27
C MET A 563 2.12 2.31 -62.37
N LEU A 564 2.37 3.17 -63.37
CA LEU A 564 3.47 2.99 -64.32
C LEU A 564 4.76 2.73 -63.53
N SER A 565 5.19 1.47 -63.53
CA SER A 565 6.29 1.00 -62.71
C SER A 565 7.60 1.52 -63.27
N ARG A 566 8.24 2.45 -62.56
CA ARG A 566 9.55 2.99 -62.90
C ARG A 566 10.67 1.95 -62.65
N CYS A 567 10.71 0.91 -63.47
CA CYS A 567 11.83 -0.01 -63.68
C CYS A 567 11.55 -0.92 -64.89
N HIS A 568 12.63 -1.37 -65.56
CA HIS A 568 12.66 -2.23 -66.75
C HIS A 568 12.23 -1.57 -68.08
N VAL A 569 12.98 -1.72 -69.20
CA VAL A 569 14.40 -2.13 -69.33
C VAL A 569 14.99 -1.58 -70.66
N LEU A 570 16.31 -1.68 -70.85
CA LEU A 570 17.00 -1.36 -72.11
C LEU A 570 16.96 -2.55 -73.08
N ASP A 571 17.13 -2.28 -74.38
CA ASP A 571 16.98 -3.22 -75.50
C ASP A 571 15.53 -3.70 -75.71
N SER A 572 15.04 -3.95 -76.94
CA SER A 572 15.75 -4.22 -78.21
C SER A 572 15.20 -3.42 -79.41
N ALA A 573 15.98 -3.34 -80.47
CA ALA A 573 15.54 -2.90 -81.80
C ALA A 573 14.89 -4.05 -82.61
N GLU A 574 14.25 -3.72 -83.74
CA GLU A 574 13.82 -4.62 -84.83
C GLU A 574 12.87 -5.78 -84.45
N GLN A 575 11.65 -5.90 -84.99
CA GLN A 575 11.28 -6.03 -86.41
C GLN A 575 9.74 -5.87 -86.56
N GLY A 576 9.17 -6.14 -87.75
CA GLY A 576 7.71 -6.09 -87.96
C GLY A 576 7.20 -7.11 -88.98
N LEU A 577 5.91 -6.98 -89.32
CA LEU A 577 5.12 -7.72 -90.33
C LEU A 577 4.72 -9.20 -90.03
N PHE A 578 3.40 -9.42 -90.09
CA PHE A 578 2.67 -10.69 -90.36
C PHE A 578 2.79 -11.91 -89.41
N GLY A 579 1.69 -12.67 -89.34
CA GLY A 579 1.72 -14.13 -89.12
C GLY A 579 0.68 -14.67 -88.15
N GLU A 580 -0.41 -15.25 -88.67
CA GLU A 580 -1.35 -16.07 -87.88
C GLU A 580 -0.72 -17.41 -87.46
N LEU A 581 -1.19 -18.00 -86.34
CA LEU A 581 -1.72 -19.39 -86.29
C LEU A 581 -2.23 -19.79 -84.88
N GLN A 582 -3.32 -20.55 -84.86
CA GLN A 582 -3.84 -21.36 -83.73
C GLN A 582 -3.39 -22.85 -83.90
N PRO A 583 -3.66 -23.86 -83.01
CA PRO A 583 -4.74 -23.93 -82.00
C PRO A 583 -4.47 -24.69 -80.64
N ILE A 584 -5.47 -24.61 -79.73
CA ILE A 584 -5.96 -25.63 -78.74
C ILE A 584 -5.05 -26.14 -77.57
N PRO A 585 -5.57 -26.18 -76.30
CA PRO A 585 -4.95 -26.82 -75.14
C PRO A 585 -5.65 -28.12 -74.66
N SER A 586 -4.92 -28.98 -73.91
CA SER A 586 -5.40 -30.05 -72.98
C SER A 586 -4.18 -30.63 -72.22
N ILE A 587 -4.20 -31.47 -71.15
CA ILE A 587 -5.18 -32.31 -70.43
C ILE A 587 -4.96 -32.15 -68.89
N ALA A 588 -5.93 -32.50 -68.04
CA ALA A 588 -5.81 -32.54 -66.57
C ALA A 588 -5.94 -33.98 -65.98
N MET A 589 -5.53 -34.22 -64.72
CA MET A 589 -6.15 -35.15 -63.74
C MET A 589 -5.37 -35.15 -62.38
N THR A 590 -5.99 -34.86 -61.22
CA THR A 590 -6.61 -35.77 -60.19
C THR A 590 -5.65 -36.80 -59.54
N SER A 591 -5.76 -37.21 -58.26
CA SER A 591 -6.97 -37.41 -57.42
C SER A 591 -6.72 -37.62 -55.90
N THR A 592 -7.78 -37.42 -55.09
CA THR A 592 -8.11 -38.09 -53.80
C THR A 592 -7.31 -37.85 -52.49
N SER A 593 -7.88 -38.33 -51.36
CA SER A 593 -7.66 -37.85 -49.99
C SER A 593 -7.89 -38.93 -48.90
N ALA A 594 -7.09 -38.96 -47.83
CA ALA A 594 -7.24 -39.74 -46.58
C ALA A 594 -6.12 -39.35 -45.57
N SER A 595 -6.16 -39.56 -44.24
CA SER A 595 -7.24 -39.86 -43.28
C SER A 595 -6.76 -39.59 -41.82
N LEU A 596 -7.63 -39.81 -40.84
CA LEU A 596 -7.51 -39.44 -39.41
C LEU A 596 -6.65 -40.36 -38.51
N VAL A 597 -6.21 -39.76 -37.38
CA VAL A 597 -6.15 -40.32 -35.99
C VAL A 597 -4.86 -40.95 -35.40
N SER A 598 -4.74 -40.72 -34.09
CA SER A 598 -3.65 -40.78 -33.08
C SER A 598 -2.90 -42.08 -32.77
N SER A 599 -1.73 -41.93 -32.12
CA SER A 599 -1.29 -42.76 -30.97
C SER A 599 -0.41 -41.94 -29.99
N GLN A 600 -0.25 -42.42 -28.74
CA GLN A 600 0.35 -41.70 -27.59
C GLN A 600 1.27 -42.65 -26.78
N ALA A 601 2.50 -42.22 -26.42
CA ALA A 601 3.26 -42.69 -25.23
C ALA A 601 4.61 -41.93 -25.03
N ASP A 602 4.72 -41.25 -23.88
CA ASP A 602 5.84 -41.18 -22.91
C ASP A 602 7.28 -40.65 -23.22
N LEU A 603 7.93 -40.24 -22.12
CA LEU A 603 9.18 -39.47 -21.93
C LEU A 603 10.44 -40.36 -21.71
N PRO A 604 11.67 -39.83 -21.49
CA PRO A 604 12.17 -38.42 -21.48
C PRO A 604 13.28 -38.20 -22.56
N ASP A 605 14.08 -37.12 -22.68
CA ASP A 605 14.63 -36.20 -21.67
C ASP A 605 15.26 -34.90 -22.27
N PHE A 606 15.65 -33.98 -21.38
CA PHE A 606 16.50 -32.77 -21.55
C PHE A 606 16.04 -31.51 -22.31
N HIS A 607 16.32 -30.39 -21.62
CA HIS A 607 16.06 -28.96 -21.88
C HIS A 607 16.21 -28.39 -23.31
N HIS A 608 15.32 -27.47 -23.66
CA HIS A 608 15.72 -26.05 -23.75
C HIS A 608 14.56 -25.07 -23.47
N SER A 609 14.89 -23.86 -23.00
CA SER A 609 13.97 -22.72 -23.00
C SER A 609 14.01 -22.00 -24.35
N ASP A 610 12.86 -21.48 -24.80
CA ASP A 610 12.66 -20.03 -24.93
C ASP A 610 11.22 -19.69 -25.35
N SER A 611 10.66 -18.66 -24.72
CA SER A 611 9.44 -17.98 -25.17
C SER A 611 9.78 -16.51 -25.40
N MET A 612 9.72 -16.05 -26.66
CA MET A 612 9.80 -14.61 -26.93
C MET A 612 8.78 -14.12 -27.93
N GLN A 613 8.16 -13.01 -27.54
CA GLN A 613 7.06 -12.33 -28.20
C GLN A 613 7.62 -11.33 -29.23
N MET A 614 7.01 -11.25 -30.41
CA MET A 614 7.42 -10.26 -31.42
C MET A 614 7.36 -8.82 -30.86
N ARG A 615 8.46 -8.07 -31.04
CA ARG A 615 8.48 -6.61 -30.97
C ARG A 615 9.22 -6.04 -32.18
N HIS A 616 8.71 -4.93 -32.69
CA HIS A 616 9.22 -4.29 -33.91
C HIS A 616 10.61 -3.68 -33.71
N CYS A 617 11.46 -3.82 -34.74
CA CYS A 617 12.71 -3.06 -34.82
C CYS A 617 12.49 -1.70 -35.48
N CYS A 618 12.92 -0.64 -34.82
CA CYS A 618 13.36 0.60 -35.48
C CYS A 618 14.81 0.88 -35.06
N ARG A 619 15.69 1.17 -36.03
CA ARG A 619 17.14 1.09 -35.88
C ARG A 619 17.77 2.49 -35.88
N GLY A 620 18.18 2.97 -34.71
CA GLY A 620 19.00 4.18 -34.56
C GLY A 620 20.50 3.85 -34.64
N TYR A 621 21.28 4.69 -35.34
CA TYR A 621 22.72 4.49 -35.50
C TYR A 621 23.51 4.83 -34.22
N LYS A 622 24.52 4.00 -33.93
CA LYS A 622 25.68 4.36 -33.09
C LYS A 622 26.92 4.52 -33.97
N HIS A 623 27.77 5.47 -33.62
CA HIS A 623 29.23 5.35 -33.77
C HIS A 623 29.84 5.24 -32.38
N GLU A 624 31.00 4.59 -32.26
CA GLU A 624 31.56 4.22 -30.96
C GLU A 624 33.09 4.11 -31.01
N MET A 625 33.74 4.39 -29.87
CA MET A 625 35.14 4.05 -29.52
C MET A 625 36.28 4.81 -30.25
N PRO A 626 37.52 4.85 -29.68
CA PRO A 626 38.03 4.05 -28.56
C PRO A 626 38.68 4.78 -27.35
N THR A 627 38.95 3.96 -26.33
CA THR A 627 39.89 4.00 -25.17
C THR A 627 41.04 5.05 -25.14
N THR A 628 41.61 5.46 -23.99
CA THR A 628 41.65 4.87 -22.61
C THR A 628 41.51 5.99 -21.52
N THR A 629 42.04 6.04 -20.28
CA THR A 629 43.06 5.31 -19.48
C THR A 629 42.78 5.45 -17.95
N LEU A 630 43.50 4.70 -17.10
CA LEU A 630 43.61 4.83 -15.62
C LEU A 630 44.89 5.64 -15.24
N PRO A 631 45.04 6.26 -14.03
CA PRO A 631 44.73 5.68 -12.71
C PRO A 631 44.14 6.62 -11.61
N VAL A 632 44.04 6.05 -10.40
CA VAL A 632 43.55 6.52 -9.08
C VAL A 632 44.78 6.85 -8.18
N PRO A 633 44.79 7.72 -7.12
CA PRO A 633 43.68 8.15 -6.23
C PRO A 633 43.60 9.65 -5.81
N SER A 634 42.56 9.94 -5.00
CA SER A 634 42.62 10.68 -3.70
C SER A 634 41.76 11.95 -3.52
N LEU A 635 41.08 11.97 -2.35
CA LEU A 635 40.67 13.09 -1.48
C LEU A 635 40.15 14.43 -2.05
N GLY A 636 38.98 14.88 -1.56
CA GLY A 636 38.63 16.31 -1.48
C GLY A 636 37.26 16.70 -2.04
N ASN A 637 36.19 16.63 -1.24
CA ASN A 637 34.94 17.31 -1.55
C ASN A 637 35.10 18.82 -1.30
N HIS A 638 35.14 19.64 -2.36
CA HIS A 638 34.81 21.06 -2.34
C HIS A 638 34.44 21.53 -3.75
N HIS A 639 33.23 22.07 -3.93
CA HIS A 639 32.99 23.49 -4.22
C HIS A 639 31.55 23.74 -4.70
N THR A 640 30.83 24.57 -3.94
CA THR A 640 29.65 25.29 -4.43
C THR A 640 30.06 26.48 -5.29
N TYR A 641 29.32 26.77 -6.37
CA TYR A 641 29.04 28.16 -6.74
C TYR A 641 27.65 28.30 -7.37
N CYS A 642 27.01 29.43 -7.06
CA CYS A 642 25.66 29.81 -7.46
C CYS A 642 25.73 30.65 -8.78
N ASN A 643 24.67 31.24 -9.39
CA ASN A 643 23.46 31.88 -8.87
C ASN A 643 22.35 31.98 -9.94
N LEU A 644 21.12 32.23 -9.50
CA LEU A 644 20.15 33.06 -10.24
C LEU A 644 20.14 34.49 -9.66
N PRO A 645 19.80 35.53 -10.44
CA PRO A 645 20.06 36.93 -10.06
C PRO A 645 18.97 37.58 -9.21
N LEU A 646 19.37 38.57 -8.39
CA LEU A 646 18.47 39.55 -7.76
C LEU A 646 19.23 40.86 -7.48
N THR A 647 18.54 41.99 -7.69
CA THR A 647 18.96 43.37 -7.43
C THR A 647 17.80 44.08 -6.69
N LEU A 648 17.96 45.19 -5.96
CA LEU A 648 19.07 46.15 -5.81
C LEU A 648 19.11 46.69 -4.36
N LEU A 649 20.13 47.48 -3.99
CA LEU A 649 20.42 47.94 -2.62
C LEU A 649 19.94 49.36 -2.31
N ASN A 650 19.61 49.61 -1.04
CA ASN A 650 20.03 50.77 -0.20
C ASN A 650 19.41 50.63 1.22
N GLY A 651 20.04 51.05 2.33
CA GLY A 651 21.42 51.52 2.53
C GLY A 651 21.65 52.07 3.95
N GLN A 652 22.83 51.77 4.53
CA GLN A 652 23.46 52.41 5.71
C GLN A 652 22.86 52.25 7.14
N LEU A 653 23.65 51.59 7.99
CA LEU A 653 23.80 51.82 9.45
C LEU A 653 24.67 53.11 9.69
N PRO A 654 24.93 53.66 10.91
CA PRO A 654 25.35 52.89 12.10
C PRO A 654 25.11 53.46 13.56
N VAL A 655 25.23 52.53 14.53
CA VAL A 655 26.02 52.66 15.81
C VAL A 655 25.47 53.29 17.12
N ASN A 656 25.69 52.53 18.22
CA ASN A 656 25.89 52.85 19.65
C ASN A 656 24.75 53.17 20.67
N ASN A 657 24.54 52.19 21.57
CA ASN A 657 24.72 52.23 23.04
C ASN A 657 23.69 52.83 24.04
N ALA A 658 23.69 52.16 25.20
CA ALA A 658 23.41 52.63 26.56
C ALA A 658 21.94 52.71 27.10
N LEU A 659 21.57 51.62 27.80
CA LEU A 659 21.34 51.60 29.26
C LEU A 659 20.13 52.36 29.90
N LYS A 660 19.33 51.57 30.66
CA LYS A 660 18.64 51.84 31.94
C LYS A 660 17.16 52.30 32.01
N ASP A 661 16.51 51.68 33.01
CA ASP A 661 15.48 52.13 33.96
C ASP A 661 14.08 52.65 33.55
N THR A 662 13.09 51.76 33.77
CA THR A 662 12.04 51.86 34.83
C THR A 662 10.87 52.87 34.72
N GLN A 663 9.72 52.43 35.24
CA GLN A 663 8.56 53.21 35.74
C GLN A 663 7.61 53.88 34.70
N GLU A 664 6.27 53.86 34.83
CA GLU A 664 5.29 52.96 35.51
C GLU A 664 3.84 53.45 35.17
N PHE A 665 2.84 52.78 35.75
CA PHE A 665 1.54 53.34 36.17
C PHE A 665 0.46 53.81 35.17
N HIS A 666 -0.56 52.94 35.06
CA HIS A 666 -1.95 53.15 35.53
C HIS A 666 -3.11 53.52 34.57
N ARG A 667 -4.12 52.63 34.69
CA ARG A 667 -5.56 52.88 34.90
C ARG A 667 -6.55 52.96 33.72
N ASN A 668 -7.18 51.81 33.51
CA ASN A 668 -8.61 51.54 33.77
C ASN A 668 -9.72 52.29 33.00
N SER A 669 -10.68 51.48 32.52
CA SER A 669 -12.13 51.74 32.49
C SER A 669 -12.66 52.74 31.43
N SER A 670 -13.89 52.60 30.91
CA SER A 670 -14.86 51.48 30.94
C SER A 670 -16.08 51.77 30.04
N LEU A 671 -16.76 50.71 29.56
CA LEU A 671 -18.19 50.65 29.18
C LEU A 671 -18.73 51.50 27.98
N LEU A 672 -19.36 50.80 27.02
CA LEU A 672 -20.74 50.94 26.46
C LEU A 672 -21.50 52.30 26.54
N PRO A 673 -22.46 52.63 25.61
CA PRO A 673 -23.32 51.71 24.83
C PRO A 673 -23.69 52.17 23.37
N LEU A 674 -24.68 51.47 22.73
CA LEU A 674 -25.81 51.91 21.85
C LEU A 674 -25.72 53.21 21.00
N SER A 675 -26.36 53.38 19.80
CA SER A 675 -27.11 52.49 18.87
C SER A 675 -27.45 53.23 17.54
N SER A 676 -27.59 52.47 16.43
CA SER A 676 -28.44 52.68 15.23
C SER A 676 -28.91 54.08 14.74
N LYS A 677 -28.64 54.40 13.45
CA LYS A 677 -29.62 54.84 12.40
C LYS A 677 -28.97 54.91 11.01
N GLU A 678 -29.58 54.35 9.95
CA GLU A 678 -30.25 55.04 8.80
C GLU A 678 -29.31 55.83 7.85
N LEU A 679 -29.44 55.84 6.51
CA LEU A 679 -30.53 55.40 5.61
C LEU A 679 -30.07 54.55 4.38
N SER A 680 -31.09 53.94 3.78
CA SER A 680 -31.19 53.29 2.46
C SER A 680 -30.73 54.10 1.24
N PHE A 681 -30.48 53.42 0.10
CA PHE A 681 -31.38 53.49 -1.08
C PHE A 681 -31.13 52.35 -2.10
N THR A 682 -32.21 51.92 -2.75
CA THR A 682 -32.27 51.09 -3.97
C THR A 682 -32.75 51.99 -5.15
N SER A 683 -32.99 51.59 -6.40
CA SER A 683 -33.16 50.29 -7.09
C SER A 683 -33.00 50.44 -8.63
N ASP A 684 -33.20 49.33 -9.36
CA ASP A 684 -33.79 49.21 -10.72
C ASP A 684 -33.01 49.51 -12.03
N ILE A 685 -32.75 48.41 -12.76
CA ILE A 685 -33.16 48.10 -14.15
C ILE A 685 -32.74 49.06 -15.29
N TRP A 686 -31.86 48.57 -16.16
CA TRP A 686 -32.18 48.15 -17.54
C TRP A 686 -31.32 46.94 -17.95
#